data_AF-M0FSY0-F1
#
_entry.id   AF-M0FSY0-F1
#
_cell.length_a   1.000
_cell.length_b   1.000
_cell.length_c   1.000
_cell.angle_alpha   90.00
_cell.angle_beta   90.00
_cell.angle_gamma   90.00
#
_symmetry.space_group_name_H-M   'P 1'
#
loop_
_entity.id
_entity.type
_entity.pdbx_description
1 polymer ?
#
loop_
_entity_poly.entity_id
_entity_poly.type
_entity_poly.pdbx_seq_one_letter_code
_entity_poly.pdbx_strand_id
1 'polypeptide(L)'
;MQTPKEIGSIQFGLMDPETYRDMSATKVITADTYDDDGYPIDMGLMDPRLGVIDPGLQCRTCGQHSGSCNGHFGHIELAAPVIHVGFTKLIRRLLRSTCRECGRLSLTDEEADEYRDKLGRTKELGDDWSDVMKSAVRQARKANRCPHCGSPQHDIKHEKPTTYYEVQNVLAGDYSERIAEAMQPDPDDEDDEGVDPVTLANETGLDAERVNQVLAGEFRPVGDDRKALEKALDLDLTEEDMNKLMPSDIRDWFEDVPDEDLVTLGIDPDRSRPEWMILTVLPVPPVTARPSITLDNGQRSEDDLTHKLVDIIRINQRFMENREAGAPQLIIEDLWELLQYHVTTFIDNEISGTPPARHRSGRPLKTLSQRLKGKEGRFRGSLSGKRVNFSARTVISPDPTLSLNEVGVPDRVASEMTQTMNVTERNIDEARQYVRNGPESHPGANYVRRPDGRRLKVTEKNCEELAEKVELGWEVNRHLVDGDIVIFNRQPSLHRMSIMAHEVVVMPYKTFRLNTVVCPPYNADFDGDEMNMHALQNEEARAEARVLMRVQEQILSPRFGENIIGAIQDHISGTYLLTHDNPEFVETQALDLLRATRVDTLPEPAGENEDGQPYWTGQQIFSELLPDDLNMEFTSKVGDTVTIEDGQLVQGTIDEDAVGAFGGEIVDALAKDYSKTRSRIFINEIASLAMRAIMHFGLSIGIDDESIPDEATAQVDEAIDAAYDKIQELIEIYEAGELESLPGRSVDETLEMKIMQRLGKARDSAGEIAEDHFEEDNPAVVMSKSGARASMLNLTQMAGCVGQQAVRGERINRGYEGRTLSHYQKGDLSAEAHGFVENSYRAGLTPREFFFHAMGGREGLVDTAVRTSKSGYLQRRLINALSELEAQYDGSVRDTSGTIVQFEFGEDGTSPVKVSSDDETPIDVENIADRILTSEFSSDEEKERFLGERAPPTNLSEHAEPRVDARAGVESDD
;
A
#
# COMPACT_ATOMS: atom_id res chain seq x y z
N MET A 1 29.26 29.65 -4.40
CA MET A 1 28.25 28.72 -4.95
C MET A 1 26.94 29.47 -5.03
N GLN A 2 26.29 29.52 -6.19
CA GLN A 2 24.87 29.89 -6.22
C GLN A 2 24.14 28.83 -5.39
N THR A 3 23.38 29.27 -4.38
CA THR A 3 22.45 28.36 -3.68
C THR A 3 21.59 27.68 -4.75
N PRO A 4 21.48 26.34 -4.75
CA PRO A 4 20.63 25.65 -5.71
C PRO A 4 19.22 26.23 -5.61
N LYS A 5 18.61 26.55 -6.75
CA LYS A 5 17.22 27.00 -6.79
C LYS A 5 16.31 25.81 -6.54
N GLU A 6 15.30 25.99 -5.70
CA GLU A 6 14.25 25.00 -5.46
C GLU A 6 13.09 25.19 -6.43
N ILE A 7 12.36 24.11 -6.72
CA ILE A 7 11.18 24.15 -7.59
C ILE A 7 9.99 24.52 -6.72
N GLY A 8 9.46 25.74 -6.88
CA GLY A 8 8.27 26.18 -6.13
C GLY A 8 6.96 25.59 -6.64
N SER A 9 6.79 25.46 -7.96
CA SER A 9 5.58 24.90 -8.57
C SER A 9 5.84 24.38 -9.98
N ILE A 10 5.04 23.43 -10.45
CA ILE A 10 5.03 22.95 -11.84
C ILE A 10 3.66 23.24 -12.43
N GLN A 11 3.64 24.00 -13.53
CA GLN A 11 2.41 24.35 -14.23
C GLN A 11 2.33 23.57 -15.53
N PHE A 12 1.36 22.68 -15.63
CA PHE A 12 1.14 21.86 -16.83
C PHE A 12 0.34 22.62 -17.89
N GLY A 13 0.56 22.27 -19.16
CA GLY A 13 -0.14 22.85 -20.30
C GLY A 13 0.18 22.09 -21.59
N LEU A 14 -0.47 22.49 -22.67
CA LEU A 14 -0.09 22.18 -24.03
C LEU A 14 0.93 23.22 -24.52
N MET A 15 1.75 22.85 -25.49
CA MET A 15 2.72 23.76 -26.08
C MET A 15 2.29 24.11 -27.49
N ASP A 16 2.42 25.39 -27.82
CA ASP A 16 2.24 25.89 -29.17
C ASP A 16 3.24 25.23 -30.14
N PRO A 17 2.84 24.93 -31.40
CA PRO A 17 3.75 24.40 -32.41
C PRO A 17 5.03 25.21 -32.64
N GLU A 18 5.01 26.55 -32.51
CA GLU A 18 6.21 27.37 -32.61
C GLU A 18 7.16 27.12 -31.44
N THR A 19 6.62 26.92 -30.23
CA THR A 19 7.43 26.56 -29.06
C THR A 19 8.19 25.25 -29.29
N TYR A 20 7.56 24.24 -29.91
CA TYR A 20 8.26 23.00 -30.27
C TYR A 20 9.39 23.23 -31.29
N ARG A 21 9.21 24.14 -32.25
CA ARG A 21 10.24 24.49 -33.23
C ARG A 21 11.41 25.22 -32.57
N ASP A 22 11.14 26.16 -31.68
CA ASP A 22 12.14 26.93 -30.95
C ASP A 22 12.96 26.06 -29.98
N MET A 23 12.31 25.09 -29.33
CA MET A 23 12.99 24.11 -28.47
C MET A 23 13.82 23.09 -29.26
N SER A 24 13.57 22.96 -30.56
CA SER A 24 14.18 21.92 -31.37
C SER A 24 15.58 22.27 -31.83
N ALA A 25 16.54 21.38 -31.55
CA ALA A 25 17.92 21.55 -32.00
C ALA A 25 18.10 21.25 -33.50
N THR A 26 17.27 20.40 -34.09
CA THR A 26 17.33 20.05 -35.51
C THR A 26 16.00 19.48 -36.00
N LYS A 27 15.69 19.74 -37.28
CA LYS A 27 14.56 19.12 -37.98
C LYS A 27 14.97 17.71 -38.43
N VAL A 28 14.16 16.71 -38.09
CA VAL A 28 14.39 15.33 -38.50
C VAL A 28 13.63 15.06 -39.80
N ILE A 29 14.36 14.64 -40.83
CA ILE A 29 13.81 14.40 -42.17
C ILE A 29 14.03 12.96 -42.61
N THR A 30 15.21 12.38 -42.34
CA THR A 30 15.56 11.04 -42.82
C THR A 30 15.15 9.94 -41.83
N ALA A 31 14.62 8.84 -42.37
CA ALA A 31 14.18 7.70 -41.59
C ALA A 31 15.32 6.73 -41.23
N ASP A 32 16.46 6.81 -41.91
CA ASP A 32 17.62 5.96 -41.66
C ASP A 32 18.43 6.48 -40.46
N THR A 33 18.93 5.58 -39.62
CA THR A 33 19.61 5.93 -38.35
C THR A 33 21.12 6.10 -38.52
N TYR A 34 21.78 5.13 -39.16
CA TYR A 34 23.22 5.10 -39.39
C TYR A 34 23.54 4.85 -40.85
N ASP A 35 24.69 5.36 -41.31
CA ASP A 35 25.25 5.04 -42.62
C ASP A 35 25.93 3.67 -42.65
N ASP A 36 26.39 3.26 -43.85
CA ASP A 36 27.08 1.97 -44.07
C ASP A 36 28.39 1.83 -43.25
N ASP A 37 28.98 2.96 -42.85
CA ASP A 37 30.21 3.02 -42.03
C ASP A 37 29.90 3.01 -40.51
N GLY A 38 28.61 3.01 -40.13
CA GLY A 38 28.14 2.97 -38.74
C GLY A 38 28.13 4.32 -38.04
N TYR A 39 28.26 5.43 -38.77
CA TYR A 39 28.13 6.78 -38.23
C TYR A 39 26.68 7.27 -38.29
N PRO A 40 26.23 8.08 -37.32
CA PRO A 40 24.89 8.65 -37.37
C PRO A 40 24.71 9.62 -38.54
N ILE A 41 23.56 9.54 -39.20
CA ILE A 41 23.23 10.38 -40.37
C ILE A 41 22.75 11.77 -39.91
N ASP A 42 23.23 12.82 -40.58
CA ASP A 42 22.77 14.20 -40.36
C ASP A 42 21.28 14.36 -40.72
N MET A 43 20.52 15.11 -39.90
CA MET A 43 19.06 15.24 -40.01
C MET A 43 18.27 13.92 -39.88
N GLY A 44 18.92 12.86 -39.38
CA GLY A 44 18.31 11.58 -39.04
C GLY A 44 17.90 11.47 -37.57
N LEU A 45 17.33 10.32 -37.19
CA LEU A 45 16.84 10.07 -35.83
C LEU A 45 17.94 9.94 -34.76
N MET A 46 19.19 9.74 -35.19
CA MET A 46 20.38 9.62 -34.34
C MET A 46 21.36 10.80 -34.51
N ASP A 47 20.91 11.93 -35.09
CA ASP A 47 21.74 13.12 -35.31
C ASP A 47 22.44 13.56 -33.99
N PRO A 48 23.78 13.76 -33.98
CA PRO A 48 24.52 14.19 -32.80
C PRO A 48 24.06 15.52 -32.17
N ARG A 49 23.25 16.32 -32.88
CA ARG A 49 22.57 17.51 -32.35
C ARG A 49 21.47 17.16 -31.34
N LEU A 50 20.88 15.98 -31.42
CA LEU A 50 19.85 15.48 -30.49
C LEU A 50 20.44 14.87 -29.20
N GLY A 51 21.76 14.73 -29.15
CA GLY A 51 22.52 14.14 -28.04
C GLY A 51 23.44 13.03 -28.50
N VAL A 52 24.32 12.57 -27.61
CA VAL A 52 25.28 11.50 -27.88
C VAL A 52 25.22 10.43 -26.80
N ILE A 53 25.27 9.17 -27.23
CA ILE A 53 25.33 7.99 -26.35
C ILE A 53 26.68 7.29 -26.44
N ASP A 54 27.32 7.31 -27.61
CA ASP A 54 28.64 6.71 -27.80
C ASP A 54 29.73 7.53 -27.10
N PRO A 55 30.60 6.93 -26.27
CA PRO A 55 31.62 7.65 -25.49
C PRO A 55 32.61 8.48 -26.32
N GLY A 56 32.86 8.07 -27.56
CA GLY A 56 33.79 8.74 -28.48
C GLY A 56 33.22 9.95 -29.20
N LEU A 57 31.91 10.21 -29.10
CA LEU A 57 31.25 11.32 -29.77
C LEU A 57 31.02 12.49 -28.82
N GLN A 58 31.00 13.69 -29.39
CA GLN A 58 30.68 14.94 -28.70
C GLN A 58 29.38 15.49 -29.29
N CYS A 59 28.47 15.95 -28.42
CA CYS A 59 27.22 16.54 -28.87
C CYS A 59 27.49 17.84 -29.64
N ARG A 60 26.92 17.96 -30.85
CA ARG A 60 27.08 19.17 -31.68
C ARG A 60 26.31 20.38 -31.15
N THR A 61 25.37 20.18 -30.22
CA THR A 61 24.54 21.25 -29.64
C THR A 61 25.14 21.82 -28.35
N CYS A 62 25.47 20.97 -27.37
CA CYS A 62 26.04 21.42 -26.08
C CYS A 62 27.55 21.24 -25.93
N GLY A 63 28.22 20.53 -26.84
CA GLY A 63 29.66 20.27 -26.74
C GLY A 63 30.05 19.30 -25.62
N GLN A 64 29.10 18.64 -24.97
CA GLN A 64 29.38 17.68 -23.90
C GLN A 64 29.48 16.25 -24.44
N HIS A 65 30.20 15.40 -23.71
CA HIS A 65 30.32 13.96 -23.99
C HIS A 65 29.16 13.15 -23.40
N SER A 66 29.10 11.87 -23.77
CA SER A 66 28.17 10.89 -23.21
C SER A 66 28.26 10.88 -21.67
N GLY A 67 27.10 10.96 -21.00
CA GLY A 67 26.97 11.02 -19.54
C GLY A 67 26.89 12.43 -18.94
N SER A 68 27.37 13.46 -19.64
CA SER A 68 27.16 14.87 -19.22
C SER A 68 26.09 15.57 -20.05
N CYS A 69 25.93 15.20 -21.32
CA CYS A 69 24.87 15.71 -22.18
C CYS A 69 23.49 15.22 -21.72
N ASN A 70 22.59 16.15 -21.39
CA ASN A 70 21.21 15.84 -21.00
C ASN A 70 20.31 15.41 -22.19
N GLY A 71 20.78 15.62 -23.42
CA GLY A 71 20.02 15.41 -24.66
C GLY A 71 19.23 16.65 -25.08
N HIS A 72 18.88 16.70 -26.36
CA HIS A 72 18.17 17.82 -26.98
C HIS A 72 17.02 17.34 -27.86
N PHE A 73 15.89 18.05 -27.85
CA PHE A 73 14.72 17.67 -28.63
C PHE A 73 14.90 17.96 -30.12
N GLY A 74 14.32 17.10 -30.95
CA GLY A 74 14.12 17.32 -32.38
C GLY A 74 12.66 17.62 -32.67
N HIS A 75 12.33 17.89 -33.93
CA HIS A 75 10.94 17.93 -34.37
C HIS A 75 10.78 17.33 -35.76
N ILE A 76 9.58 16.80 -36.02
CA ILE A 76 9.10 16.38 -37.35
C ILE A 76 7.94 17.30 -37.71
N GLU A 77 8.02 17.91 -38.90
CA GLU A 77 6.90 18.64 -39.48
C GLU A 77 5.91 17.64 -40.07
N LEU A 78 4.70 17.56 -39.52
CA LEU A 78 3.69 16.65 -40.05
C LEU A 78 3.10 17.25 -41.32
N ALA A 79 2.96 16.42 -42.35
CA ALA A 79 2.46 16.83 -43.66
C ALA A 79 0.96 17.15 -43.66
N ALA A 80 0.25 16.64 -42.65
CA ALA A 80 -1.15 16.86 -42.39
C ALA A 80 -1.40 16.88 -40.86
N PRO A 81 -2.42 17.61 -40.37
CA PRO A 81 -2.75 17.66 -38.95
C PRO A 81 -3.22 16.28 -38.42
N VAL A 82 -2.78 15.92 -37.21
CA VAL A 82 -3.05 14.62 -36.60
C VAL A 82 -3.68 14.80 -35.23
N ILE A 83 -4.78 14.11 -34.96
CA ILE A 83 -5.50 14.21 -33.69
C ILE A 83 -4.69 13.53 -32.58
N HIS A 84 -4.43 14.24 -31.48
CA HIS A 84 -3.79 13.63 -30.32
C HIS A 84 -4.79 12.75 -29.56
N VAL A 85 -4.52 11.44 -29.54
CA VAL A 85 -5.44 10.42 -29.00
C VAL A 85 -5.83 10.62 -27.54
N GLY A 86 -4.93 11.22 -26.74
CA GLY A 86 -5.18 11.53 -25.33
C GLY A 86 -6.32 12.53 -25.08
N PHE A 87 -6.66 13.36 -26.07
CA PHE A 87 -7.67 14.41 -25.94
C PHE A 87 -8.99 14.11 -26.65
N THR A 88 -9.16 12.90 -27.20
CA THR A 88 -10.34 12.52 -28.00
C THR A 88 -11.68 12.81 -27.31
N LYS A 89 -11.78 12.51 -26.01
CA LYS A 89 -12.99 12.82 -25.22
C LYS A 89 -13.23 14.32 -25.05
N LEU A 90 -12.17 15.12 -24.94
CA LEU A 90 -12.25 16.56 -24.75
C LEU A 90 -12.59 17.26 -26.07
N ILE A 91 -11.93 16.87 -27.17
CA ILE A 91 -12.24 17.33 -28.53
C ILE A 91 -13.73 17.11 -28.83
N ARG A 92 -14.27 15.92 -28.55
CA ARG A 92 -15.71 15.64 -28.69
C ARG A 92 -16.60 16.59 -27.89
N ARG A 93 -16.20 16.94 -26.66
CA ARG A 93 -16.98 17.84 -25.80
C ARG A 93 -16.98 19.25 -26.36
N LEU A 94 -15.81 19.74 -26.77
CA LEU A 94 -15.62 21.08 -27.32
C LEU A 94 -16.42 21.26 -28.62
N LEU A 95 -16.28 20.33 -29.57
CA LEU A 95 -17.03 20.40 -30.84
C LEU A 95 -18.55 20.39 -30.64
N ARG A 96 -19.06 19.78 -29.56
CA ARG A 96 -20.50 19.75 -29.24
C ARG A 96 -20.98 20.98 -28.47
N SER A 97 -20.06 21.78 -27.94
CA SER A 97 -20.38 22.97 -27.15
C SER A 97 -20.14 24.28 -27.89
N THR A 98 -19.22 24.30 -28.87
CA THR A 98 -18.92 25.48 -29.68
C THR A 98 -19.70 25.46 -30.99
N CYS A 99 -19.97 26.63 -31.55
CA CYS A 99 -20.63 26.76 -32.85
C CYS A 99 -19.60 26.65 -33.99
N ARG A 100 -19.92 25.92 -35.06
CA ARG A 100 -19.06 25.78 -36.25
C ARG A 100 -18.81 27.07 -37.02
N GLU A 101 -19.82 27.91 -37.17
CA GLU A 101 -19.70 29.14 -38.00
C GLU A 101 -19.08 30.33 -37.26
N CYS A 102 -19.36 30.51 -35.96
CA CYS A 102 -18.92 31.69 -35.23
C CYS A 102 -17.87 31.40 -34.13
N GLY A 103 -17.47 30.14 -33.94
CA GLY A 103 -16.50 29.72 -32.92
C GLY A 103 -16.97 29.85 -31.48
N ARG A 104 -18.02 30.64 -31.21
CA ARG A 104 -18.48 30.92 -29.85
C ARG A 104 -19.12 29.72 -29.16
N LEU A 105 -19.05 29.73 -27.83
CA LEU A 105 -19.75 28.80 -26.98
C LEU A 105 -21.27 28.93 -27.17
N SER A 106 -21.98 27.82 -27.33
CA SER A 106 -23.44 27.79 -27.51
C SER A 106 -24.20 28.00 -26.19
N LEU A 107 -23.78 28.99 -25.40
CA LEU A 107 -24.43 29.47 -24.19
C LEU A 107 -24.89 30.91 -24.40
N THR A 108 -25.90 31.34 -23.65
CA THR A 108 -26.23 32.76 -23.55
C THR A 108 -25.22 33.47 -22.66
N ASP A 109 -25.07 34.80 -22.81
CA ASP A 109 -24.13 35.59 -22.01
C ASP A 109 -24.42 35.45 -20.49
N GLU A 110 -25.70 35.38 -20.10
CA GLU A 110 -26.13 35.15 -18.71
C GLU A 110 -25.68 33.78 -18.17
N GLU A 111 -25.83 32.72 -18.96
CA GLU A 111 -25.38 31.38 -18.58
C GLU A 111 -23.86 31.30 -18.51
N ALA A 112 -23.16 31.97 -19.44
CA ALA A 112 -21.69 32.01 -19.45
C ALA A 112 -21.13 32.71 -18.20
N ASP A 113 -21.75 33.82 -17.78
CA ASP A 113 -21.40 34.51 -16.53
C ASP A 113 -21.65 33.62 -15.31
N GLU A 114 -22.79 32.92 -15.25
CA GLU A 114 -23.10 31.99 -14.15
C GLU A 114 -22.06 30.86 -14.02
N TYR A 115 -21.61 30.28 -15.14
CA TYR A 115 -20.58 29.24 -15.11
C TYR A 115 -19.19 29.79 -14.77
N ARG A 116 -18.86 31.03 -15.14
CA ARG A 116 -17.62 31.69 -14.71
C ARG A 116 -17.59 31.89 -13.19
N ASP A 117 -18.68 32.36 -12.60
CA ASP A 117 -18.80 32.54 -11.15
C ASP A 117 -18.71 31.21 -10.40
N LYS A 118 -19.41 30.17 -10.91
CA LYS A 118 -19.30 28.81 -10.36
C LYS A 118 -17.86 28.31 -10.42
N LEU A 119 -17.17 28.52 -11.53
CA LEU A 119 -15.79 28.07 -11.70
C LEU A 119 -14.83 28.81 -10.76
N GLY A 120 -15.03 30.11 -10.53
CA GLY A 120 -14.30 30.89 -9.53
C GLY A 120 -14.49 30.31 -8.13
N ARG A 121 -15.74 30.09 -7.71
CA ARG A 121 -16.06 29.51 -6.41
C ARG A 121 -15.51 28.09 -6.21
N THR A 122 -15.59 27.24 -7.24
CA THR A 122 -15.03 25.88 -7.19
C THR A 122 -13.50 25.91 -7.04
N LYS A 123 -12.81 26.84 -7.73
CA LYS A 123 -11.36 27.03 -7.56
C LYS A 123 -10.99 27.53 -6.16
N GLU A 124 -11.77 28.44 -5.59
CA GLU A 124 -11.56 28.92 -4.21
C GLU A 124 -11.74 27.83 -3.17
N LEU A 125 -12.68 26.91 -3.39
CA LEU A 125 -12.92 25.75 -2.53
C LEU A 125 -11.92 24.60 -2.75
N GLY A 126 -11.10 24.66 -3.80
CA GLY A 126 -10.17 23.58 -4.16
C GLY A 126 -10.84 22.35 -4.78
N ASP A 127 -12.11 22.45 -5.17
CA ASP A 127 -12.90 21.36 -5.75
C ASP A 127 -12.55 21.09 -7.22
N ASP A 128 -12.88 19.90 -7.73
CA ASP A 128 -12.67 19.53 -9.14
C ASP A 128 -13.56 20.35 -10.09
N TRP A 129 -12.95 21.30 -10.81
CA TRP A 129 -13.64 22.12 -11.82
C TRP A 129 -14.12 21.33 -13.04
N SER A 130 -13.71 20.06 -13.21
CA SER A 130 -14.13 19.22 -14.34
C SER A 130 -15.64 18.99 -14.36
N ASP A 131 -16.31 19.04 -13.20
CA ASP A 131 -17.76 18.89 -13.11
C ASP A 131 -18.51 20.16 -13.55
N VAL A 132 -17.94 21.33 -13.31
CA VAL A 132 -18.43 22.61 -13.85
C VAL A 132 -18.33 22.60 -15.38
N MET A 133 -17.17 22.21 -15.92
CA MET A 133 -16.97 22.07 -17.38
C MET A 133 -17.99 21.10 -18.00
N LYS A 134 -18.18 19.90 -17.41
CA LYS A 134 -19.15 18.92 -17.90
C LYS A 134 -20.57 19.48 -17.89
N SER A 135 -20.91 20.27 -16.88
CA SER A 135 -22.23 20.90 -16.75
C SER A 135 -22.45 21.99 -17.81
N ALA A 136 -21.45 22.87 -18.00
CA ALA A 136 -21.47 23.89 -19.06
C ALA A 136 -21.61 23.25 -20.45
N VAL A 137 -20.84 22.21 -20.75
CA VAL A 137 -20.93 21.47 -22.03
C VAL A 137 -22.30 20.81 -22.22
N ARG A 138 -22.90 20.24 -21.16
CA ARG A 138 -24.24 19.65 -21.24
C ARG A 138 -25.32 20.70 -21.51
N GLN A 139 -25.17 21.89 -20.94
CA GLN A 139 -26.09 22.99 -21.17
C GLN A 139 -25.95 23.53 -22.59
N ALA A 140 -24.72 23.78 -23.05
CA ALA A 140 -24.44 24.23 -24.43
C ALA A 140 -24.99 23.27 -25.50
N ARG A 141 -24.93 21.95 -25.25
CA ARG A 141 -25.47 20.94 -26.17
C ARG A 141 -26.98 21.02 -26.37
N LYS A 142 -27.75 21.61 -25.45
CA LYS A 142 -29.22 21.71 -25.59
C LYS A 142 -29.63 22.74 -26.64
N ALA A 143 -28.74 23.64 -27.04
CA ALA A 143 -29.03 24.67 -28.03
C ALA A 143 -29.10 24.06 -29.44
N ASN A 144 -30.31 23.97 -30.00
CA ASN A 144 -30.52 23.52 -31.40
C ASN A 144 -30.05 24.58 -32.42
N ARG A 145 -29.91 25.84 -32.00
CA ARG A 145 -29.40 26.96 -32.79
C ARG A 145 -28.43 27.79 -31.96
N CYS A 146 -27.38 28.31 -32.59
CA CYS A 146 -26.41 29.16 -31.92
C CYS A 146 -27.08 30.45 -31.40
N PRO A 147 -26.93 30.81 -30.11
CA PRO A 147 -27.46 32.07 -29.55
C PRO A 147 -26.87 33.34 -30.20
N HIS A 148 -25.67 33.25 -30.79
CA HIS A 148 -24.96 34.40 -31.32
C HIS A 148 -25.17 34.62 -32.83
N CYS A 149 -25.03 33.57 -33.66
CA CYS A 149 -25.18 33.69 -35.12
C CYS A 149 -26.45 33.04 -35.70
N GLY A 150 -27.22 32.30 -34.89
CA GLY A 150 -28.48 31.67 -35.33
C GLY A 150 -28.33 30.43 -36.22
N SER A 151 -27.10 29.98 -36.47
CA SER A 151 -26.81 28.78 -37.25
C SER A 151 -27.34 27.50 -36.58
N PRO A 152 -27.81 26.50 -37.35
CA PRO A 152 -28.22 25.22 -36.80
C PRO A 152 -27.03 24.48 -36.21
N GLN A 153 -27.21 23.89 -35.02
CA GLN A 153 -26.19 23.05 -34.40
C GLN A 153 -26.49 21.58 -34.72
N HIS A 154 -25.47 20.88 -35.20
CA HIS A 154 -25.53 19.46 -35.55
C HIS A 154 -24.92 18.61 -34.42
N ASP A 155 -25.46 17.41 -34.16
CA ASP A 155 -24.82 16.51 -33.18
C ASP A 155 -23.56 15.87 -33.80
N ILE A 156 -22.60 15.53 -32.95
CA ILE A 156 -21.31 15.01 -33.38
C ILE A 156 -21.13 13.60 -32.84
N LYS A 157 -21.11 12.62 -33.72
CA LYS A 157 -20.81 11.22 -33.38
C LYS A 157 -19.29 11.03 -33.34
N HIS A 158 -18.83 10.23 -32.39
CA HIS A 158 -17.42 9.89 -32.26
C HIS A 158 -17.27 8.38 -32.33
N GLU A 159 -16.57 7.92 -33.36
CA GLU A 159 -16.19 6.53 -33.55
C GLU A 159 -14.75 6.35 -33.07
N LYS A 160 -14.54 5.41 -32.15
CA LYS A 160 -13.22 5.14 -31.60
C LYS A 160 -12.34 4.52 -32.70
N PRO A 161 -11.05 4.90 -32.80
CA PRO A 161 -10.27 5.62 -31.79
C PRO A 161 -10.22 7.15 -31.95
N THR A 162 -10.34 7.70 -33.16
CA THR A 162 -10.08 9.12 -33.45
C THR A 162 -10.98 9.74 -34.53
N THR A 163 -12.07 9.09 -34.92
CA THR A 163 -12.91 9.54 -36.04
C THR A 163 -14.14 10.28 -35.54
N TYR A 164 -14.46 11.41 -36.16
CA TYR A 164 -15.60 12.25 -35.82
C TYR A 164 -16.50 12.44 -37.03
N TYR A 165 -17.81 12.41 -36.78
CA TYR A 165 -18.82 12.65 -37.80
C TYR A 165 -19.80 13.71 -37.32
N GLU A 166 -20.10 14.68 -38.17
CA GLU A 166 -21.20 15.61 -37.99
C GLU A 166 -22.47 14.98 -38.56
N VAL A 167 -23.48 14.81 -37.71
CA VAL A 167 -24.75 14.17 -38.09
C VAL A 167 -25.71 15.24 -38.59
N GLN A 168 -26.06 15.16 -39.87
CA GLN A 168 -27.03 16.02 -40.50
C GLN A 168 -28.25 15.21 -40.90
N ASN A 169 -29.45 15.64 -40.49
CA ASN A 169 -30.69 15.00 -40.92
C ASN A 169 -31.05 15.52 -42.31
N VAL A 170 -30.66 14.77 -43.34
CA VAL A 170 -30.99 15.06 -44.73
C VAL A 170 -32.25 14.32 -45.13
N LEU A 171 -32.99 14.82 -46.12
CA LEU A 171 -34.15 14.10 -46.65
C LEU A 171 -33.67 12.79 -47.30
N ALA A 172 -34.26 11.66 -46.90
CA ALA A 172 -33.89 10.34 -47.38
C ALA A 172 -34.02 10.23 -48.91
N GLY A 173 -33.08 9.58 -49.59
CA GLY A 173 -33.09 9.46 -51.05
C GLY A 173 -34.34 8.79 -51.64
N ASP A 174 -35.02 7.97 -50.84
CA ASP A 174 -36.24 7.20 -51.12
C ASP A 174 -37.51 7.84 -50.51
N TYR A 175 -37.46 9.13 -50.14
CA TYR A 175 -38.58 9.83 -49.47
C TYR A 175 -39.94 9.67 -50.17
N SER A 176 -39.98 9.65 -51.50
CA SER A 176 -41.23 9.48 -52.27
C SER A 176 -41.84 8.08 -52.09
N GLU A 177 -41.00 7.05 -51.96
CA GLU A 177 -41.43 5.66 -51.74
C GLU A 177 -41.94 5.49 -50.31
N ARG A 178 -41.24 6.08 -49.31
CA ARG A 178 -41.65 6.04 -47.90
C ARG A 178 -43.00 6.73 -47.66
N ILE A 179 -43.28 7.84 -48.36
CA ILE A 179 -44.58 8.51 -48.33
C ILE A 179 -45.66 7.63 -48.98
N ALA A 180 -45.37 7.01 -50.13
CA ALA A 180 -46.33 6.18 -50.85
C ALA A 180 -46.67 4.86 -50.13
N GLU A 181 -45.74 4.32 -49.34
CA GLU A 181 -45.97 3.15 -48.48
C GLU A 181 -46.85 3.50 -47.28
N ALA A 182 -46.58 4.62 -46.60
CA ALA A 182 -47.38 5.08 -45.46
C ALA A 182 -48.80 5.56 -45.84
N MET A 183 -49.04 5.86 -47.11
CA MET A 183 -50.38 6.19 -47.62
C MET A 183 -51.23 4.96 -47.95
N GLN A 184 -50.63 3.77 -47.99
CA GLN A 184 -51.38 2.53 -48.19
C GLN A 184 -52.06 2.10 -46.89
N PRO A 185 -53.25 1.46 -46.97
CA PRO A 185 -53.94 0.95 -45.80
C PRO A 185 -53.07 -0.10 -45.09
N ASP A 186 -52.94 0.01 -43.75
CA ASP A 186 -52.19 -0.95 -42.95
C ASP A 186 -52.81 -2.36 -43.08
N PRO A 187 -52.08 -3.37 -43.58
CA PRO A 187 -52.60 -4.72 -43.71
C PRO A 187 -52.97 -5.40 -42.38
N ASP A 188 -52.50 -4.88 -41.24
CA ASP A 188 -52.79 -5.39 -39.90
C ASP A 188 -53.95 -4.64 -39.19
N ASP A 189 -54.49 -3.56 -39.76
CA ASP A 189 -55.65 -2.80 -39.26
C ASP A 189 -56.80 -2.78 -40.29
N GLU A 190 -57.81 -3.62 -40.10
CA GLU A 190 -58.96 -3.75 -41.02
C GLU A 190 -59.81 -2.47 -41.13
N ASP A 191 -59.65 -1.51 -40.21
CA ASP A 191 -60.39 -0.23 -40.19
C ASP A 191 -59.59 0.95 -40.82
N ASP A 192 -58.34 0.75 -41.25
CA ASP A 192 -57.54 1.78 -41.94
C ASP A 192 -57.81 1.77 -43.45
N GLU A 193 -58.44 2.84 -43.96
CA GLU A 193 -58.77 2.99 -45.39
C GLU A 193 -57.58 3.50 -46.23
N GLY A 194 -56.43 3.82 -45.60
CA GLY A 194 -55.29 4.48 -46.24
C GLY A 194 -55.57 5.95 -46.56
N VAL A 195 -54.53 6.72 -46.84
CA VAL A 195 -54.64 8.17 -47.06
C VAL A 195 -54.53 8.48 -48.55
N ASP A 196 -55.58 9.02 -49.17
CA ASP A 196 -55.52 9.45 -50.56
C ASP A 196 -54.83 10.83 -50.72
N PRO A 197 -54.24 11.16 -51.88
CA PRO A 197 -53.50 12.42 -52.07
C PRO A 197 -54.33 13.70 -51.83
N VAL A 198 -55.66 13.65 -51.99
CA VAL A 198 -56.54 14.81 -51.73
C VAL A 198 -56.76 14.98 -50.24
N THR A 199 -56.91 13.88 -49.50
CA THR A 199 -56.99 13.88 -48.03
C THR A 199 -55.67 14.35 -47.41
N LEU A 200 -54.53 13.86 -47.89
CA LEU A 200 -53.21 14.30 -47.45
C LEU A 200 -52.96 15.79 -47.73
N ALA A 201 -53.39 16.30 -48.90
CA ALA A 201 -53.32 17.72 -49.24
C ALA A 201 -54.15 18.60 -48.28
N ASN A 202 -55.35 18.15 -47.92
CA ASN A 202 -56.22 18.86 -46.97
C ASN A 202 -55.65 18.90 -45.54
N GLU A 203 -55.03 17.81 -45.10
CA GLU A 203 -54.44 17.69 -43.76
C GLU A 203 -53.11 18.45 -43.63
N THR A 204 -52.29 18.44 -44.67
CA THR A 204 -51.00 19.14 -44.70
C THR A 204 -51.12 20.62 -45.06
N GLY A 205 -52.24 21.04 -45.67
CA GLY A 205 -52.44 22.40 -46.18
C GLY A 205 -51.65 22.69 -47.47
N LEU A 206 -51.14 21.65 -48.14
CA LEU A 206 -50.44 21.74 -49.42
C LEU A 206 -51.42 21.62 -50.59
N ASP A 207 -51.14 22.27 -51.72
CA ASP A 207 -51.94 22.08 -52.94
C ASP A 207 -51.87 20.62 -53.41
N ALA A 208 -52.99 20.04 -53.86
CA ALA A 208 -53.03 18.64 -54.31
C ALA A 208 -52.05 18.36 -55.48
N GLU A 209 -51.75 19.37 -56.32
CA GLU A 209 -50.72 19.26 -57.36
C GLU A 209 -49.31 19.14 -56.76
N ARG A 210 -49.05 19.83 -55.64
CA ARG A 210 -47.79 19.79 -54.90
C ARG A 210 -47.54 18.42 -54.28
N VAL A 211 -48.55 17.84 -53.66
CA VAL A 211 -48.49 16.48 -53.07
C VAL A 211 -48.22 15.43 -54.15
N ASN A 212 -48.89 15.53 -55.29
CA ASN A 212 -48.65 14.62 -56.41
C ASN A 212 -47.23 14.75 -57.01
N GLN A 213 -46.67 15.97 -57.06
CA GLN A 213 -45.27 16.19 -57.49
C GLN A 213 -44.25 15.60 -56.49
N VAL A 214 -44.56 15.60 -55.18
CA VAL A 214 -43.73 14.95 -54.15
C VAL A 214 -43.75 13.42 -54.32
N LEU A 215 -44.93 12.83 -54.53
CA LEU A 215 -45.10 11.39 -54.77
C LEU A 215 -44.42 10.91 -56.06
N ALA A 216 -44.40 11.76 -57.09
CA ALA A 216 -43.69 11.48 -58.35
C ALA A 216 -42.16 11.68 -58.25
N GLY A 217 -41.64 12.18 -57.13
CA GLY A 217 -40.22 12.52 -56.94
C GLY A 217 -39.77 13.77 -57.72
N GLU A 218 -40.69 14.50 -58.35
CA GLU A 218 -40.43 15.71 -59.14
C GLU A 218 -40.23 16.96 -58.26
N PHE A 219 -40.76 16.94 -57.03
CA PHE A 219 -40.64 18.03 -56.09
C PHE A 219 -40.10 17.57 -54.73
N ARG A 220 -39.00 18.18 -54.28
CA ARG A 220 -38.34 17.86 -53.00
C ARG A 220 -38.95 18.70 -51.86
N PRO A 221 -39.66 18.09 -50.89
CA PRO A 221 -40.23 18.82 -49.75
C PRO A 221 -39.11 19.32 -48.83
N VAL A 222 -39.15 20.61 -48.47
CA VAL A 222 -38.18 21.28 -47.59
C VAL A 222 -38.89 22.18 -46.58
N GLY A 223 -38.31 22.35 -45.40
CA GLY A 223 -38.83 23.28 -44.38
C GLY A 223 -40.18 22.86 -43.81
N ASP A 224 -41.19 23.72 -43.96
CA ASP A 224 -42.53 23.51 -43.39
C ASP A 224 -43.35 22.47 -44.16
N ASP A 225 -43.19 22.39 -45.49
CA ASP A 225 -43.82 21.36 -46.34
C ASP A 225 -43.45 19.95 -45.87
N ARG A 226 -42.17 19.74 -45.51
CA ARG A 226 -41.67 18.45 -45.01
C ARG A 226 -42.26 18.11 -43.65
N LYS A 227 -42.23 19.06 -42.71
CA LYS A 227 -42.77 18.87 -41.35
C LYS A 227 -44.28 18.61 -41.36
N ALA A 228 -45.01 19.25 -42.28
CA ALA A 228 -46.43 19.01 -42.45
C ALA A 228 -46.70 17.56 -42.91
N LEU A 229 -45.92 17.05 -43.87
CA LEU A 229 -46.00 15.67 -44.35
C LEU A 229 -45.57 14.65 -43.28
N GLU A 230 -44.45 14.87 -42.59
CA GLU A 230 -43.96 14.02 -41.47
C GLU A 230 -45.02 13.91 -40.36
N LYS A 231 -45.70 15.02 -40.05
CA LYS A 231 -46.74 15.07 -39.01
C LYS A 231 -48.06 14.43 -39.45
N ALA A 232 -48.46 14.59 -40.71
CA ALA A 232 -49.70 14.03 -41.22
C ALA A 232 -49.64 12.51 -41.35
N LEU A 233 -48.46 11.96 -41.67
CA LEU A 233 -48.26 10.53 -41.92
C LEU A 233 -47.47 9.82 -40.81
N ASP A 234 -47.21 10.47 -39.69
CA ASP A 234 -46.43 9.98 -38.54
C ASP A 234 -45.14 9.22 -38.91
N LEU A 235 -44.33 9.82 -39.80
CA LEU A 235 -43.14 9.19 -40.37
C LEU A 235 -41.94 10.13 -40.42
N ASP A 236 -40.73 9.57 -40.28
CA ASP A 236 -39.47 10.32 -40.41
C ASP A 236 -38.94 10.23 -41.85
N LEU A 237 -39.05 11.34 -42.58
CA LEU A 237 -38.55 11.47 -43.96
C LEU A 237 -37.05 11.75 -44.02
N THR A 238 -36.37 11.83 -42.88
CA THR A 238 -34.93 12.10 -42.84
C THR A 238 -34.10 10.84 -42.66
N GLU A 239 -32.89 10.87 -43.22
CA GLU A 239 -31.82 9.93 -42.92
C GLU A 239 -30.62 10.68 -42.32
N GLU A 240 -29.86 10.00 -41.47
CA GLU A 240 -28.63 10.56 -40.90
C GLU A 240 -27.53 10.56 -41.96
N ASP A 241 -27.22 11.73 -42.52
CA ASP A 241 -25.99 11.93 -43.29
C ASP A 241 -24.82 12.15 -42.32
N MET A 242 -23.83 11.28 -42.44
CA MET A 242 -22.70 11.16 -41.53
C MET A 242 -21.47 11.79 -42.19
N ASN A 243 -21.37 13.12 -42.11
CA ASN A 243 -20.26 13.82 -42.71
C ASN A 243 -18.99 13.69 -41.85
N LYS A 244 -17.95 13.06 -42.38
CA LYS A 244 -16.68 12.83 -41.67
C LYS A 244 -15.93 14.16 -41.52
N LEU A 245 -15.62 14.53 -40.28
CA LEU A 245 -14.80 15.71 -39.99
C LEU A 245 -13.32 15.34 -40.10
N MET A 246 -12.60 16.02 -41.01
CA MET A 246 -11.15 15.82 -41.13
C MET A 246 -10.43 16.58 -40.01
N PRO A 247 -9.24 16.12 -39.58
CA PRO A 247 -8.49 16.82 -38.53
C PRO A 247 -8.14 18.28 -38.87
N SER A 248 -8.05 18.64 -40.15
CA SER A 248 -7.93 20.02 -40.59
C SER A 248 -9.16 20.85 -40.23
N ASP A 249 -10.35 20.35 -40.53
CA ASP A 249 -11.61 21.06 -40.30
C ASP A 249 -11.83 21.30 -38.80
N ILE A 250 -11.48 20.31 -37.97
CA ILE A 250 -11.57 20.40 -36.51
C ILE A 250 -10.58 21.45 -35.98
N ARG A 251 -9.39 21.56 -36.58
CA ARG A 251 -8.36 22.51 -36.17
C ARG A 251 -8.77 23.94 -36.51
N ASP A 252 -9.22 24.16 -37.73
CA ASP A 252 -9.68 25.48 -38.19
C ASP A 252 -10.86 25.94 -37.32
N TRP A 253 -11.79 25.04 -36.98
CA TRP A 253 -12.87 25.34 -36.03
C TRP A 253 -12.33 25.75 -34.64
N PHE A 254 -11.35 25.04 -34.09
CA PHE A 254 -10.78 25.39 -32.79
C PHE A 254 -9.97 26.70 -32.80
N GLU A 255 -9.35 27.07 -33.92
CA GLU A 255 -8.67 28.36 -34.06
C GLU A 255 -9.64 29.55 -33.96
N ASP A 256 -10.89 29.38 -34.42
CA ASP A 256 -11.94 30.41 -34.37
C ASP A 256 -12.55 30.63 -32.97
N VAL A 257 -12.24 29.78 -31.98
CA VAL A 257 -12.79 29.90 -30.62
C VAL A 257 -12.11 31.05 -29.86
N PRO A 258 -12.86 32.03 -29.31
CA PRO A 258 -12.28 33.14 -28.57
C PRO A 258 -11.83 32.74 -27.14
N ASP A 259 -10.81 33.42 -26.62
CA ASP A 259 -10.22 33.12 -25.31
C ASP A 259 -11.20 33.25 -24.13
N GLU A 260 -12.14 34.19 -24.22
CA GLU A 260 -13.17 34.43 -23.20
C GLU A 260 -14.08 33.20 -23.00
N ASP A 261 -14.39 32.49 -24.08
CA ASP A 261 -15.21 31.27 -24.05
C ASP A 261 -14.44 30.08 -23.48
N LEU A 262 -13.12 30.02 -23.71
CA LEU A 262 -12.25 29.00 -23.13
C LEU A 262 -12.17 29.13 -21.61
N VAL A 263 -12.05 30.36 -21.10
CA VAL A 263 -12.03 30.65 -19.65
C VAL A 263 -13.34 30.19 -19.00
N THR A 264 -14.48 30.37 -19.68
CA THR A 264 -15.79 29.92 -19.22
C THR A 264 -15.88 28.39 -19.08
N LEU A 265 -15.13 27.65 -19.90
CA LEU A 265 -15.01 26.19 -19.81
C LEU A 265 -13.93 25.73 -18.82
N GLY A 266 -13.19 26.66 -18.20
CA GLY A 266 -12.06 26.35 -17.31
C GLY A 266 -10.78 25.94 -18.03
N ILE A 267 -10.63 26.29 -19.31
CA ILE A 267 -9.43 26.07 -20.11
C ILE A 267 -8.59 27.35 -20.08
N ASP A 268 -7.28 27.20 -19.89
CA ASP A 268 -6.35 28.33 -19.91
C ASP A 268 -5.98 28.68 -21.36
N PRO A 269 -6.34 29.88 -21.85
CA PRO A 269 -6.06 30.29 -23.22
C PRO A 269 -4.58 30.51 -23.51
N ASP A 270 -3.74 30.83 -22.51
CA ASP A 270 -2.31 31.08 -22.76
C ASP A 270 -1.54 29.76 -22.92
N ARG A 271 -2.10 28.65 -22.43
CA ARG A 271 -1.37 27.39 -22.20
C ARG A 271 -2.06 26.14 -22.71
N SER A 272 -3.32 26.21 -23.11
CA SER A 272 -4.08 25.01 -23.44
C SER A 272 -5.13 25.24 -24.53
N ARG A 273 -4.79 26.10 -25.50
CA ARG A 273 -5.58 26.34 -26.71
C ARG A 273 -6.02 25.02 -27.38
N PRO A 274 -7.31 24.84 -27.70
CA PRO A 274 -7.83 23.56 -28.20
C PRO A 274 -7.22 23.09 -29.53
N GLU A 275 -6.82 24.00 -30.40
CA GLU A 275 -6.18 23.70 -31.67
C GLU A 275 -4.84 22.97 -31.50
N TRP A 276 -4.15 23.15 -30.36
CA TRP A 276 -2.91 22.45 -30.04
C TRP A 276 -3.13 20.96 -29.70
N MET A 277 -4.37 20.53 -29.49
CA MET A 277 -4.72 19.09 -29.38
C MET A 277 -4.61 18.38 -30.74
N ILE A 278 -4.52 19.14 -31.84
CA ILE A 278 -4.32 18.63 -33.19
C ILE A 278 -2.89 18.96 -33.61
N LEU A 279 -2.05 17.93 -33.59
CA LEU A 279 -0.63 18.05 -33.79
C LEU A 279 -0.32 18.42 -35.25
N THR A 280 0.41 19.52 -35.42
CA THR A 280 1.04 19.91 -36.68
C THR A 280 2.55 19.64 -36.65
N VAL A 281 3.15 19.72 -35.47
CA VAL A 281 4.56 19.41 -35.22
C VAL A 281 4.64 18.32 -34.16
N LEU A 282 5.42 17.27 -34.45
CA LEU A 282 5.67 16.20 -33.49
C LEU A 282 7.07 16.34 -32.89
N PRO A 283 7.21 16.55 -31.56
CA PRO A 283 8.52 16.60 -30.92
C PRO A 283 9.17 15.22 -30.92
N VAL A 284 10.43 15.17 -31.37
CA VAL A 284 11.26 13.96 -31.36
C VAL A 284 12.05 13.92 -30.05
N PRO A 285 11.89 12.87 -29.23
CA PRO A 285 12.62 12.75 -27.99
C PRO A 285 14.13 12.61 -28.23
N PRO A 286 14.97 13.15 -27.33
CA PRO A 286 16.43 13.07 -27.42
C PRO A 286 16.96 11.65 -27.55
N VAL A 287 18.18 11.50 -28.09
CA VAL A 287 18.85 10.20 -28.22
C VAL A 287 19.12 9.57 -26.85
N THR A 288 19.38 10.39 -25.82
CA THR A 288 19.56 9.93 -24.43
C THR A 288 18.33 9.25 -23.84
N ALA A 289 17.13 9.57 -24.35
CA ALA A 289 15.86 8.93 -23.96
C ALA A 289 15.52 7.68 -24.81
N ARG A 290 16.26 7.45 -25.91
CA ARG A 290 16.09 6.33 -26.86
C ARG A 290 17.43 5.61 -27.10
N PRO A 291 18.07 5.04 -26.06
CA PRO A 291 19.36 4.40 -26.22
C PRO A 291 19.26 3.12 -27.06
N SER A 292 20.20 2.92 -27.97
CA SER A 292 20.36 1.64 -28.68
C SER A 292 21.10 0.63 -27.79
N ILE A 293 20.69 -0.64 -27.84
CA ILE A 293 21.35 -1.74 -27.12
C ILE A 293 22.19 -2.54 -28.10
N THR A 294 23.48 -2.69 -27.84
CA THR A 294 24.33 -3.64 -28.57
C THR A 294 24.12 -5.05 -28.00
N LEU A 295 23.65 -5.97 -28.83
CA LEU A 295 23.53 -7.38 -28.49
C LEU A 295 24.93 -8.05 -28.50
N ASP A 296 25.06 -9.21 -27.86
CA ASP A 296 26.33 -9.95 -27.76
C ASP A 296 26.91 -10.36 -29.12
N ASN A 297 26.06 -10.46 -30.15
CA ASN A 297 26.46 -10.72 -31.53
C ASN A 297 27.00 -9.47 -32.27
N GLY A 298 27.16 -8.35 -31.57
CA GLY A 298 27.63 -7.07 -32.11
C GLY A 298 26.57 -6.28 -32.88
N GLN A 299 25.35 -6.80 -33.05
CA GLN A 299 24.27 -6.07 -33.73
C GLN A 299 23.64 -5.04 -32.79
N ARG A 300 23.36 -3.84 -33.32
CA ARG A 300 22.60 -2.81 -32.61
C ARG A 300 21.11 -3.12 -32.72
N SER A 301 20.45 -3.29 -31.57
CA SER A 301 19.00 -3.26 -31.44
C SER A 301 18.58 -1.84 -31.12
N GLU A 302 17.84 -1.22 -32.02
CA GLU A 302 17.26 0.11 -31.81
C GLU A 302 16.16 0.08 -30.75
N ASP A 303 15.91 1.24 -30.17
CA ASP A 303 14.84 1.44 -29.19
C ASP A 303 13.44 1.36 -29.85
N ASP A 304 12.44 0.85 -29.11
CA ASP A 304 11.06 0.71 -29.59
C ASP A 304 10.46 2.06 -30.06
N LEU A 305 10.80 3.20 -29.44
CA LEU A 305 10.35 4.53 -29.89
C LEU A 305 11.01 4.93 -31.20
N THR A 306 12.31 4.64 -31.36
CA THR A 306 13.03 4.91 -32.62
C THR A 306 12.38 4.16 -33.76
N HIS A 307 12.06 2.87 -33.57
CA HIS A 307 11.40 2.06 -34.61
C HIS A 307 10.05 2.66 -35.05
N LYS A 308 9.28 3.22 -34.12
CA LYS A 308 7.99 3.84 -34.44
C LYS A 308 8.15 5.21 -35.10
N LEU A 309 9.15 6.00 -34.71
CA LEU A 309 9.48 7.28 -35.35
C LEU A 309 9.93 7.08 -36.81
N VAL A 310 10.67 6.01 -37.10
CA VAL A 310 11.03 5.61 -38.47
C VAL A 310 9.78 5.42 -39.33
N ASP A 311 8.79 4.69 -38.81
CA ASP A 311 7.53 4.47 -39.54
C ASP A 311 6.77 5.79 -39.77
N ILE A 312 6.73 6.68 -38.77
CA ILE A 312 6.09 8.01 -38.89
C ILE A 312 6.76 8.84 -39.98
N ILE A 313 8.10 8.90 -40.01
CA ILE A 313 8.82 9.68 -41.03
C ILE A 313 8.55 9.13 -42.43
N ARG A 314 8.58 7.79 -42.61
CA ARG A 314 8.34 7.16 -43.92
C ARG A 314 6.94 7.45 -44.45
N ILE A 315 5.91 7.33 -43.61
CA ILE A 315 4.54 7.62 -44.06
C ILE A 315 4.33 9.11 -44.31
N ASN A 316 4.96 9.98 -43.50
CA ASN A 316 4.89 11.42 -43.66
C ASN A 316 5.52 11.89 -44.98
N GLN A 317 6.69 11.35 -45.34
CA GLN A 317 7.33 11.60 -46.65
C GLN A 317 6.46 11.09 -47.81
N ARG A 318 5.98 9.84 -47.71
CA ARG A 318 5.12 9.24 -48.73
C ARG A 318 3.84 10.05 -48.94
N PHE A 319 3.25 10.60 -47.87
CA PHE A 319 2.09 11.48 -47.96
C PHE A 319 2.41 12.76 -48.74
N MET A 320 3.53 13.44 -48.43
CA MET A 320 3.94 14.65 -49.16
C MET A 320 4.16 14.38 -50.65
N GLU A 321 4.90 13.33 -50.98
CA GLU A 321 5.20 12.95 -52.37
C GLU A 321 3.93 12.67 -53.18
N ASN A 322 2.96 11.94 -52.61
CA ASN A 322 1.71 11.62 -53.30
C ASN A 322 0.79 12.84 -53.43
N ARG A 323 0.79 13.74 -52.43
CA ARG A 323 0.03 14.99 -52.50
C ARG A 323 0.58 15.91 -53.58
N GLU A 324 1.90 16.07 -53.66
CA GLU A 324 2.57 16.88 -54.69
C GLU A 324 2.42 16.29 -56.09
N ALA A 325 2.39 14.95 -56.21
CA ALA A 325 2.14 14.26 -57.46
C ALA A 325 0.67 14.33 -57.94
N GLY A 326 -0.25 14.92 -57.16
CA GLY A 326 -1.66 15.06 -57.51
C GLY A 326 -2.43 13.72 -57.47
N ALA A 327 -2.11 12.84 -56.51
CA ALA A 327 -2.81 11.56 -56.35
C ALA A 327 -4.32 11.74 -56.06
N PRO A 328 -5.16 10.76 -56.43
CA PRO A 328 -6.59 10.75 -56.09
C PRO A 328 -6.83 10.91 -54.58
N GLN A 329 -7.92 11.59 -54.22
CA GLN A 329 -8.25 11.93 -52.83
C GLN A 329 -8.36 10.72 -51.91
N LEU A 330 -8.93 9.60 -52.38
CA LEU A 330 -9.00 8.34 -51.63
C LEU A 330 -7.61 7.85 -51.14
N ILE A 331 -6.58 7.98 -51.99
CA ILE A 331 -5.22 7.55 -51.61
C ILE A 331 -4.63 8.49 -50.56
N ILE A 332 -4.91 9.78 -50.66
CA ILE A 332 -4.45 10.78 -49.69
C ILE A 332 -5.12 10.53 -48.33
N GLU A 333 -6.42 10.24 -48.32
CA GLU A 333 -7.16 9.89 -47.11
C GLU A 333 -6.63 8.61 -46.45
N ASP A 334 -6.37 7.54 -47.22
CA ASP A 334 -5.76 6.31 -46.70
C ASP A 334 -4.37 6.56 -46.07
N LEU A 335 -3.53 7.36 -46.73
CA LEU A 335 -2.20 7.72 -46.21
C LEU A 335 -2.30 8.59 -44.94
N TRP A 336 -3.31 9.46 -44.86
CA TRP A 336 -3.61 10.25 -43.66
C TRP A 336 -4.01 9.34 -42.51
N GLU A 337 -4.94 8.40 -42.71
CA GLU A 337 -5.35 7.45 -41.68
C GLU A 337 -4.17 6.58 -41.20
N LEU A 338 -3.28 6.19 -42.10
CA LEU A 338 -2.06 5.49 -41.73
C LEU A 338 -1.12 6.36 -40.88
N LEU A 339 -0.96 7.65 -41.23
CA LEU A 339 -0.19 8.60 -40.41
C LEU A 339 -0.83 8.76 -39.02
N GLN A 340 -2.15 8.90 -38.94
CA GLN A 340 -2.91 8.93 -37.69
C GLN A 340 -2.69 7.66 -36.87
N TYR A 341 -2.70 6.48 -37.48
CA TYR A 341 -2.39 5.21 -36.84
C TYR A 341 -0.97 5.19 -36.24
N HIS A 342 0.04 5.62 -37.01
CA HIS A 342 1.43 5.59 -36.56
C HIS A 342 1.69 6.57 -35.41
N VAL A 343 1.11 7.76 -35.43
CA VAL A 343 1.20 8.72 -34.32
C VAL A 343 0.41 8.23 -33.10
N THR A 344 -0.80 7.69 -33.30
CA THR A 344 -1.63 7.15 -32.20
C THR A 344 -0.89 6.06 -31.44
N THR A 345 -0.33 5.08 -32.15
CA THR A 345 0.42 3.97 -31.53
C THR A 345 1.76 4.42 -30.93
N PHE A 346 2.36 5.53 -31.40
CA PHE A 346 3.53 6.15 -30.76
C PHE A 346 3.20 6.77 -29.40
N ILE A 347 2.03 7.39 -29.25
CA ILE A 347 1.57 7.90 -27.95
C ILE A 347 1.13 6.75 -27.03
N ASP A 348 0.22 5.90 -27.51
CA ASP A 348 -0.29 4.74 -26.77
C ASP A 348 -0.55 3.54 -27.67
N ASN A 349 0.23 2.47 -27.49
CA ASN A 349 0.13 1.24 -28.28
C ASN A 349 -0.88 0.21 -27.72
N GLU A 350 -1.52 0.48 -26.58
CA GLU A 350 -2.50 -0.43 -25.93
C GLU A 350 -3.94 0.11 -26.05
N ILE A 351 -4.18 1.05 -26.96
CA ILE A 351 -5.51 1.62 -27.13
C ILE A 351 -6.49 0.60 -27.72
N SER A 352 -7.71 0.61 -27.19
CA SER A 352 -8.81 -0.23 -27.69
C SER A 352 -9.26 0.20 -29.09
N GLY A 353 -9.49 -0.77 -29.97
CA GLY A 353 -9.95 -0.54 -31.35
C GLY A 353 -8.84 -0.28 -32.36
N THR A 354 -7.56 -0.30 -31.95
CA THR A 354 -6.41 -0.14 -32.85
C THR A 354 -5.50 -1.36 -32.76
N PRO A 355 -5.04 -1.96 -33.89
CA PRO A 355 -4.13 -3.09 -33.83
C PRO A 355 -2.77 -2.67 -33.26
N PRO A 356 -2.23 -3.36 -32.23
CA PRO A 356 -0.99 -2.97 -31.60
C PRO A 356 0.17 -3.12 -32.59
N ALA A 357 1.00 -2.08 -32.68
CA ALA A 357 2.22 -2.10 -33.47
C ALA A 357 3.21 -3.09 -32.84
N ARG A 358 3.71 -4.00 -33.67
CA ARG A 358 4.63 -5.07 -33.27
C ARG A 358 5.97 -4.93 -33.97
N HIS A 359 7.02 -5.34 -33.28
CA HIS A 359 8.32 -5.55 -33.87
C HIS A 359 8.26 -6.74 -34.86
N ARG A 360 9.27 -6.88 -35.74
CA ARG A 360 9.38 -8.02 -36.67
C ARG A 360 9.38 -9.40 -35.99
N SER A 361 9.72 -9.45 -34.71
CA SER A 361 9.69 -10.64 -33.86
C SER A 361 8.30 -11.00 -33.32
N GLY A 362 7.28 -10.18 -33.59
CA GLY A 362 5.92 -10.35 -33.06
C GLY A 362 5.69 -9.75 -31.67
N ARG A 363 6.75 -9.28 -30.99
CA ARG A 363 6.65 -8.58 -29.69
C ARG A 363 5.94 -7.22 -29.88
N PRO A 364 4.93 -6.85 -29.06
CA PRO A 364 4.36 -5.50 -29.09
C PRO A 364 5.40 -4.46 -28.64
N LEU A 365 5.41 -3.31 -29.30
CA LEU A 365 6.32 -2.21 -28.97
C LEU A 365 5.87 -1.51 -27.68
N LYS A 366 6.83 -1.16 -26.80
CA LYS A 366 6.58 -0.35 -25.60
C LYS A 366 6.81 1.14 -25.90
N THR A 367 5.73 1.87 -26.14
CA THR A 367 5.77 3.31 -26.49
C THR A 367 5.60 4.21 -25.26
N LEU A 368 5.25 5.49 -25.42
CA LEU A 368 5.33 6.49 -24.35
C LEU A 368 4.44 6.14 -23.15
N SER A 369 3.16 5.79 -23.40
CA SER A 369 2.19 5.42 -22.36
C SER A 369 2.68 4.23 -21.52
N GLN A 370 3.19 3.18 -22.16
CA GLN A 370 3.70 1.96 -21.49
C GLN A 370 4.98 2.21 -20.70
N ARG A 371 5.82 3.18 -21.10
CA ARG A 371 7.02 3.55 -20.34
C ARG A 371 6.69 4.26 -19.04
N LEU A 372 5.58 5.01 -19.00
CA LEU A 372 5.13 5.73 -17.82
C LEU A 372 4.26 4.86 -16.90
N LYS A 373 3.31 4.11 -17.49
CA LYS A 373 2.33 3.29 -16.78
C LYS A 373 2.88 1.90 -16.40
N GLY A 374 2.12 1.20 -15.56
CA GLY A 374 2.43 -0.19 -15.18
C GLY A 374 3.36 -0.31 -13.97
N LYS A 375 3.62 -1.57 -13.55
CA LYS A 375 4.43 -1.88 -12.35
C LYS A 375 5.92 -1.56 -12.57
N GLU A 376 6.41 -1.78 -13.79
CA GLU A 376 7.78 -1.49 -14.22
C GLU A 376 7.92 -0.11 -14.90
N GLY A 377 6.84 0.66 -15.00
CA GLY A 377 6.87 2.01 -15.58
C GLY A 377 7.70 2.97 -14.73
N ARG A 378 8.14 4.07 -15.34
CA ARG A 378 9.06 5.06 -14.73
C ARG A 378 8.58 5.58 -13.38
N PHE A 379 7.29 5.85 -13.21
CA PHE A 379 6.75 6.32 -11.93
C PHE A 379 7.00 5.33 -10.80
N ARG A 380 6.64 4.05 -10.99
CA ARG A 380 6.76 3.02 -9.94
C ARG A 380 8.17 2.45 -9.81
N GLY A 381 8.85 2.22 -10.93
CA GLY A 381 10.14 1.51 -10.95
C GLY A 381 11.37 2.43 -10.88
N SER A 382 11.21 3.73 -11.08
CA SER A 382 12.36 4.66 -11.10
C SER A 382 12.15 5.95 -10.30
N LEU A 383 10.93 6.37 -9.97
CA LEU A 383 10.69 7.60 -9.21
C LEU A 383 10.31 7.28 -7.76
N SER A 384 9.18 6.61 -7.54
CA SER A 384 8.68 6.28 -6.19
C SER A 384 9.57 5.27 -5.45
N GLY A 385 10.29 4.41 -6.18
CA GLY A 385 11.22 3.45 -5.61
C GLY A 385 12.46 3.33 -6.50
N LYS A 386 13.64 3.38 -5.88
CA LYS A 386 14.94 3.25 -6.56
C LYS A 386 15.80 2.24 -5.82
N ARG A 387 16.74 1.64 -6.54
CA ARG A 387 17.87 0.95 -5.91
C ARG A 387 18.80 2.01 -5.33
N VAL A 388 19.18 1.82 -4.09
CA VAL A 388 20.08 2.73 -3.36
C VAL A 388 21.47 2.12 -3.26
N ASN A 389 22.49 2.98 -3.16
CA ASN A 389 23.85 2.57 -2.84
C ASN A 389 24.02 2.43 -1.32
N PHE A 390 25.20 1.99 -0.87
CA PHE A 390 25.55 1.85 0.56
C PHE A 390 24.54 0.99 1.33
N SER A 391 24.18 -0.14 0.74
CA SER A 391 23.30 -1.14 1.35
C SER A 391 23.95 -2.52 1.31
N ALA A 392 23.69 -3.33 2.34
CA ALA A 392 24.08 -4.74 2.42
C ALA A 392 22.88 -5.60 2.80
N ARG A 393 22.93 -6.88 2.46
CA ARG A 393 21.91 -7.89 2.79
C ARG A 393 22.60 -9.20 3.12
N THR A 394 22.25 -9.81 4.25
CA THR A 394 22.72 -11.14 4.65
C THR A 394 21.74 -11.78 5.63
N VAL A 395 21.96 -13.06 5.92
CA VAL A 395 21.21 -13.85 6.89
C VAL A 395 21.42 -13.29 8.31
N ILE A 396 20.38 -13.34 9.14
CA ILE A 396 20.44 -12.95 10.54
C ILE A 396 20.73 -14.14 11.47
N SER A 397 21.35 -13.87 12.60
CA SER A 397 21.58 -14.84 13.68
C SER A 397 21.31 -14.20 15.04
N PRO A 398 20.80 -14.95 16.04
CA PRO A 398 20.52 -14.40 17.35
C PRO A 398 21.82 -14.13 18.12
N ASP A 399 21.86 -13.01 18.85
CA ASP A 399 22.92 -12.72 19.80
C ASP A 399 22.35 -11.93 21.00
N PRO A 400 22.02 -12.59 22.12
CA PRO A 400 21.42 -11.95 23.29
C PRO A 400 22.43 -11.10 24.08
N THR A 401 23.73 -11.15 23.74
CA THR A 401 24.77 -10.38 24.44
C THR A 401 24.87 -8.94 23.97
N LEU A 402 24.30 -8.64 22.80
CA LEU A 402 24.21 -7.30 22.25
C LEU A 402 23.13 -6.48 22.97
N SER A 403 23.32 -5.18 23.10
CA SER A 403 22.24 -4.27 23.51
C SER A 403 21.14 -4.27 22.45
N LEU A 404 19.88 -4.02 22.84
CA LEU A 404 18.76 -3.95 21.90
C LEU A 404 18.92 -2.90 20.77
N ASN A 405 19.73 -1.86 20.99
CA ASN A 405 20.02 -0.86 19.95
C ASN A 405 21.15 -1.28 19.01
N GLU A 406 21.89 -2.33 19.34
CA GLU A 406 23.09 -2.74 18.62
C GLU A 406 22.78 -3.83 17.59
N VAL A 407 23.52 -3.77 16.48
CA VAL A 407 23.49 -4.80 15.44
C VAL A 407 24.91 -5.29 15.16
N GLY A 408 25.11 -6.59 15.22
CA GLY A 408 26.38 -7.21 14.84
C GLY A 408 26.57 -7.15 13.34
N VAL A 409 27.61 -6.46 12.87
CA VAL A 409 27.93 -6.31 11.44
C VAL A 409 29.18 -7.11 11.11
N PRO A 410 29.16 -7.97 10.07
CA PRO A 410 30.35 -8.67 9.60
C PRO A 410 31.50 -7.71 9.23
N ASP A 411 32.72 -8.04 9.65
CA ASP A 411 33.97 -7.35 9.29
C ASP A 411 34.09 -7.03 7.78
N ARG A 412 33.70 -7.96 6.92
CA ARG A 412 33.70 -7.79 5.47
C ARG A 412 32.70 -6.72 5.01
N VAL A 413 31.51 -6.69 5.61
CA VAL A 413 30.50 -5.66 5.30
C VAL A 413 30.97 -4.32 5.81
N ALA A 414 31.55 -4.27 7.02
CA ALA A 414 32.07 -3.05 7.62
C ALA A 414 33.24 -2.42 6.82
N SER A 415 34.04 -3.24 6.15
CA SER A 415 35.18 -2.77 5.33
C SER A 415 34.77 -2.30 3.92
N GLU A 416 33.73 -2.89 3.34
CA GLU A 416 33.18 -2.49 2.04
C GLU A 416 32.28 -1.24 2.17
N MET A 417 31.45 -1.19 3.22
CA MET A 417 30.57 -0.07 3.50
C MET A 417 31.36 1.05 4.17
N THR A 418 31.22 2.27 3.66
CA THR A 418 31.91 3.43 4.20
C THR A 418 30.94 4.50 4.63
N GLN A 419 31.32 5.26 5.65
CA GLN A 419 30.66 6.50 6.03
C GLN A 419 31.59 7.68 5.77
N THR A 420 30.98 8.81 5.41
CA THR A 420 31.72 10.05 5.17
C THR A 420 32.00 10.72 6.51
N MET A 421 33.28 10.93 6.79
CA MET A 421 33.78 11.66 7.95
C MET A 421 34.38 12.98 7.47
N ASN A 422 33.74 14.08 7.86
CA ASN A 422 34.30 15.43 7.67
C ASN A 422 35.44 15.66 8.66
N VAL A 423 36.62 16.04 8.13
CA VAL A 423 37.83 16.26 8.93
C VAL A 423 37.74 17.62 9.62
N THR A 424 37.71 17.56 10.94
CA THR A 424 37.66 18.70 11.88
C THR A 424 38.88 18.64 12.80
N GLU A 425 39.06 19.69 13.60
CA GLU A 425 40.17 19.74 14.57
C GLU A 425 40.11 18.60 15.60
N ARG A 426 38.92 18.05 15.87
CA ARG A 426 38.73 17.02 16.92
C ARG A 426 39.03 15.60 16.45
N ASN A 427 38.82 15.31 15.16
CA ASN A 427 38.90 13.96 14.60
C ASN A 427 40.01 13.80 13.54
N ILE A 428 40.86 14.82 13.35
CA ILE A 428 41.93 14.78 12.35
C ILE A 428 42.92 13.63 12.57
N ASP A 429 43.25 13.34 13.84
CA ASP A 429 44.18 12.26 14.16
C ASP A 429 43.59 10.89 13.85
N GLU A 430 42.30 10.69 14.14
CA GLU A 430 41.55 9.48 13.76
C GLU A 430 41.45 9.34 12.24
N ALA A 431 41.09 10.42 11.54
CA ALA A 431 40.99 10.43 10.09
C ALA A 431 42.33 10.07 9.42
N ARG A 432 43.44 10.60 9.93
CA ARG A 432 44.80 10.25 9.47
C ARG A 432 45.11 8.79 9.75
N GLN A 433 44.73 8.27 10.91
CA GLN A 433 44.95 6.87 11.25
C GLN A 433 44.18 5.92 10.34
N TYR A 434 42.89 6.19 10.06
CA TYR A 434 42.10 5.37 9.13
C TYR A 434 42.66 5.37 7.72
N VAL A 435 43.08 6.54 7.22
CA VAL A 435 43.73 6.63 5.90
C VAL A 435 45.05 5.89 5.87
N ARG A 436 45.85 5.96 6.96
CA ARG A 436 47.13 5.25 7.09
C ARG A 436 46.95 3.73 7.11
N ASN A 437 45.94 3.23 7.81
CA ASN A 437 45.58 1.80 7.86
C ASN A 437 45.19 1.25 6.47
N GLY A 438 44.75 2.11 5.56
CA GLY A 438 44.40 1.73 4.19
C GLY A 438 43.07 0.98 4.08
N PRO A 439 42.77 0.34 2.94
CA PRO A 439 41.48 -0.30 2.69
C PRO A 439 41.35 -1.75 3.21
N GLU A 440 42.47 -2.43 3.48
CA GLU A 440 42.50 -3.86 3.86
C GLU A 440 42.41 -4.07 5.38
N SER A 441 42.96 -3.14 6.17
CA SER A 441 42.93 -3.23 7.64
C SER A 441 41.72 -2.51 8.20
N HIS A 442 41.03 -3.15 9.14
CA HIS A 442 39.90 -2.56 9.85
C HIS A 442 40.33 -2.08 11.25
N PRO A 443 40.01 -0.84 11.67
CA PRO A 443 39.30 0.18 10.92
C PRO A 443 40.21 0.93 9.93
N GLY A 444 39.74 1.11 8.69
CA GLY A 444 40.49 1.73 7.59
C GLY A 444 39.68 2.71 6.76
N ALA A 445 40.16 3.05 5.56
CA ALA A 445 39.48 3.96 4.63
C ALA A 445 39.70 3.61 3.16
N ASN A 446 38.65 3.79 2.35
CA ASN A 446 38.67 3.41 0.93
C ASN A 446 38.89 4.61 0.00
N TYR A 447 38.41 5.80 0.39
CA TYR A 447 38.50 7.02 -0.42
C TYR A 447 38.73 8.24 0.46
N VAL A 448 39.38 9.24 -0.11
CA VAL A 448 39.46 10.60 0.44
C VAL A 448 39.01 11.59 -0.63
N ARG A 449 38.26 12.61 -0.23
CA ARG A 449 37.83 13.69 -1.10
C ARG A 449 38.41 15.00 -0.60
N ARG A 450 39.00 15.73 -1.53
CA ARG A 450 39.56 17.05 -1.27
C ARG A 450 38.47 18.12 -1.33
N PRO A 451 38.71 19.31 -0.73
CA PRO A 451 37.82 20.46 -0.86
C PRO A 451 37.58 20.93 -2.31
N ASP A 452 38.50 20.61 -3.24
CA ASP A 452 38.35 20.86 -4.68
C ASP A 452 37.34 19.92 -5.37
N GLY A 453 36.77 18.96 -4.62
CA GLY A 453 35.81 17.98 -5.10
C GLY A 453 36.45 16.72 -5.70
N ARG A 454 37.77 16.66 -5.85
CA ARG A 454 38.47 15.50 -6.41
C ARG A 454 38.47 14.34 -5.43
N ARG A 455 37.93 13.21 -5.87
CA ARG A 455 37.95 11.94 -5.12
C ARG A 455 39.21 11.14 -5.46
N LEU A 456 39.96 10.77 -4.45
CA LEU A 456 41.18 9.96 -4.53
C LEU A 456 40.90 8.60 -3.89
N LYS A 457 41.34 7.52 -4.55
CA LYS A 457 41.25 6.17 -4.00
C LYS A 457 42.45 5.91 -3.09
N VAL A 458 42.18 5.40 -1.89
CA VAL A 458 43.22 4.95 -0.96
C VAL A 458 43.62 3.53 -1.34
N THR A 459 44.92 3.27 -1.39
CA THR A 459 45.56 2.01 -1.76
C THR A 459 46.76 1.80 -0.83
N GLU A 460 47.22 0.58 -0.67
CA GLU A 460 48.40 0.28 0.19
C GLU A 460 49.66 1.07 -0.18
N LYS A 461 49.78 1.50 -1.44
CA LYS A 461 50.96 2.24 -1.92
C LYS A 461 50.93 3.72 -1.59
N ASN A 462 49.74 4.30 -1.39
CA ASN A 462 49.57 5.74 -1.22
C ASN A 462 48.97 6.12 0.13
N CYS A 463 48.58 5.16 0.97
CA CYS A 463 47.92 5.41 2.26
C CYS A 463 48.77 6.27 3.20
N GLU A 464 50.07 5.98 3.36
CA GLU A 464 50.97 6.76 4.21
C GLU A 464 51.10 8.22 3.74
N GLU A 465 51.38 8.42 2.44
CA GLU A 465 51.53 9.74 1.85
C GLU A 465 50.21 10.53 1.87
N LEU A 466 49.07 9.88 1.65
CA LEU A 466 47.76 10.52 1.71
C LEU A 466 47.40 10.92 3.14
N ALA A 467 47.70 10.08 4.14
CA ALA A 467 47.42 10.38 5.53
C ALA A 467 48.14 11.65 6.01
N GLU A 468 49.38 11.88 5.60
CA GLU A 468 50.12 13.11 5.94
C GLU A 468 49.50 14.37 5.30
N LYS A 469 48.85 14.21 4.14
CA LYS A 469 48.21 15.31 3.39
C LYS A 469 46.78 15.61 3.85
N VAL A 470 46.18 14.79 4.70
CA VAL A 470 44.84 15.06 5.23
C VAL A 470 44.89 16.30 6.10
N GLU A 471 44.06 17.28 5.73
CA GLU A 471 43.92 18.59 6.36
C GLU A 471 42.43 18.86 6.67
N LEU A 472 42.17 19.93 7.42
CA LEU A 472 40.82 20.37 7.76
C LEU A 472 39.97 20.62 6.50
N GLY A 473 38.71 20.19 6.53
CA GLY A 473 37.78 20.32 5.40
C GLY A 473 37.91 19.25 4.32
N TRP A 474 38.80 18.26 4.47
CA TRP A 474 38.76 17.04 3.66
C TRP A 474 37.62 16.13 4.13
N GLU A 475 37.14 15.26 3.23
CA GLU A 475 36.21 14.20 3.56
C GLU A 475 36.94 12.85 3.47
N VAL A 476 36.80 12.01 4.49
CA VAL A 476 37.36 10.64 4.50
C VAL A 476 36.21 9.64 4.49
N ASN A 477 36.18 8.76 3.49
CA ASN A 477 35.27 7.62 3.46
C ASN A 477 35.92 6.46 4.23
N ARG A 478 35.72 6.47 5.54
CA ARG A 478 36.21 5.41 6.44
C ARG A 478 35.27 4.20 6.45
N HIS A 479 35.79 3.04 6.81
CA HIS A 479 35.01 1.85 7.13
C HIS A 479 33.99 2.15 8.25
N LEU A 480 32.94 1.33 8.35
CA LEU A 480 32.04 1.36 9.51
C LEU A 480 32.82 1.03 10.78
N VAL A 481 32.50 1.65 11.90
CA VAL A 481 33.11 1.35 13.20
C VAL A 481 32.01 1.21 14.26
N ASP A 482 32.38 0.69 15.44
CA ASP A 482 31.44 0.53 16.54
C ASP A 482 30.78 1.86 16.93
N GLY A 483 29.46 1.84 17.15
CA GLY A 483 28.65 3.01 17.47
C GLY A 483 28.18 3.85 16.27
N ASP A 484 28.54 3.47 15.04
CA ASP A 484 27.96 4.08 13.85
C ASP A 484 26.47 3.78 13.72
N ILE A 485 25.69 4.77 13.30
CA ILE A 485 24.25 4.58 13.07
C ILE A 485 24.01 4.05 11.66
N VAL A 486 23.23 2.97 11.58
CA VAL A 486 22.75 2.34 10.35
C VAL A 486 21.25 2.12 10.42
N ILE A 487 20.58 2.08 9.27
CA ILE A 487 19.18 1.68 9.20
C ILE A 487 19.11 0.19 8.92
N PHE A 488 18.36 -0.54 9.73
CA PHE A 488 18.13 -1.97 9.62
C PHE A 488 16.67 -2.26 9.28
N ASN A 489 16.44 -3.13 8.29
CA ASN A 489 15.13 -3.34 7.67
C ASN A 489 14.89 -4.83 7.35
N ARG A 490 13.73 -5.36 7.78
CA ARG A 490 13.19 -6.63 7.28
C ARG A 490 12.02 -6.38 6.33
N GLN A 491 12.06 -7.07 5.18
CA GLN A 491 10.99 -7.05 4.19
C GLN A 491 10.11 -8.29 4.37
N PRO A 492 8.77 -8.18 4.22
CA PRO A 492 8.00 -6.98 3.87
C PRO A 492 7.88 -5.98 5.03
N SER A 493 7.98 -4.68 4.72
CA SER A 493 7.83 -3.62 5.72
C SER A 493 6.34 -3.30 5.91
N LEU A 494 5.73 -3.86 6.96
CA LEU A 494 4.29 -3.75 7.23
C LEU A 494 3.93 -2.48 8.00
N HIS A 495 4.82 -2.03 8.88
CA HIS A 495 4.66 -0.83 9.69
C HIS A 495 6.01 -0.11 9.82
N ARG A 496 5.99 1.11 10.37
CA ARG A 496 7.22 1.93 10.47
C ARG A 496 8.34 1.23 11.26
N MET A 497 7.99 0.43 12.28
CA MET A 497 8.96 -0.30 13.11
C MET A 497 9.67 -1.45 12.36
N SER A 498 9.22 -1.83 11.15
CA SER A 498 10.00 -2.77 10.30
C SER A 498 11.29 -2.15 9.77
N ILE A 499 11.51 -0.85 10.01
CA ILE A 499 12.71 -0.09 9.68
C ILE A 499 13.12 0.75 10.90
N MET A 500 14.24 0.41 11.55
CA MET A 500 14.74 1.13 12.72
C MET A 500 16.24 1.39 12.60
N ALA A 501 16.74 2.36 13.37
CA ALA A 501 18.14 2.68 13.43
C ALA A 501 18.84 1.86 14.54
N HIS A 502 19.95 1.23 14.17
CA HIS A 502 20.81 0.46 15.05
C HIS A 502 22.22 1.07 15.10
N GLU A 503 22.93 0.76 16.17
CA GLU A 503 24.33 1.08 16.40
C GLU A 503 25.18 -0.13 16.00
N VAL A 504 26.16 0.09 15.14
CA VAL A 504 27.02 -0.99 14.62
C VAL A 504 27.91 -1.54 15.73
N VAL A 505 28.05 -2.86 15.77
CA VAL A 505 29.15 -3.55 16.47
C VAL A 505 29.81 -4.49 15.47
N VAL A 506 31.07 -4.25 15.13
CA VAL A 506 31.79 -5.02 14.12
C VAL A 506 32.25 -6.35 14.71
N MET A 507 31.86 -7.44 14.07
CA MET A 507 32.09 -8.79 14.55
C MET A 507 32.60 -9.72 13.45
N PRO A 508 33.32 -10.80 13.80
CA PRO A 508 33.73 -11.80 12.83
C PRO A 508 32.52 -12.57 12.26
N TYR A 509 32.77 -13.33 11.19
CA TYR A 509 31.81 -14.15 10.45
C TYR A 509 31.00 -13.36 9.40
N LYS A 510 29.78 -13.81 9.05
CA LYS A 510 29.09 -13.41 7.81
C LYS A 510 27.61 -13.07 7.97
N THR A 511 27.07 -13.17 9.18
CA THR A 511 25.67 -12.91 9.48
C THR A 511 25.50 -11.57 10.18
N PHE A 512 24.33 -10.94 10.01
CA PHE A 512 23.93 -9.86 10.89
C PHE A 512 23.47 -10.45 12.22
N ARG A 513 23.92 -9.90 13.34
CA ARG A 513 23.50 -10.39 14.67
C ARG A 513 22.49 -9.44 15.27
N LEU A 514 21.39 -10.00 15.74
CA LEU A 514 20.28 -9.24 16.30
C LEU A 514 19.96 -9.78 17.69
N ASN A 515 19.70 -8.88 18.63
CA ASN A 515 19.15 -9.27 19.92
C ASN A 515 17.73 -9.82 19.75
N THR A 516 17.46 -10.97 20.37
CA THR A 516 16.20 -11.71 20.30
C THR A 516 14.99 -10.91 20.79
N VAL A 517 15.16 -9.97 21.74
CA VAL A 517 14.06 -9.12 22.24
C VAL A 517 13.52 -8.14 21.19
N VAL A 518 14.29 -7.89 20.11
CA VAL A 518 13.93 -6.96 19.02
C VAL A 518 13.41 -7.71 17.78
N CYS A 519 13.28 -9.03 17.83
CA CYS A 519 12.65 -9.80 16.75
C CYS A 519 11.17 -9.44 16.50
N PRO A 520 10.33 -9.20 17.53
CA PRO A 520 8.90 -8.88 17.37
C PRO A 520 8.59 -7.71 16.40
N PRO A 521 9.20 -6.51 16.50
CA PRO A 521 8.93 -5.41 15.56
C PRO A 521 9.38 -5.69 14.12
N TYR A 522 10.32 -6.60 13.90
CA TYR A 522 10.70 -7.03 12.54
C TYR A 522 9.87 -8.23 12.05
N ASN A 523 9.13 -8.87 12.95
CA ASN A 523 8.53 -10.19 12.76
C ASN A 523 9.56 -11.20 12.23
N ALA A 524 10.81 -11.11 12.73
CA ALA A 524 11.96 -11.85 12.24
C ALA A 524 12.12 -13.18 12.98
N ASP A 525 12.46 -14.22 12.23
CA ASP A 525 12.88 -15.51 12.77
C ASP A 525 14.32 -15.84 12.35
N PHE A 526 14.81 -17.04 12.71
CA PHE A 526 16.17 -17.46 12.44
C PHE A 526 16.24 -18.75 11.62
N ASP A 527 15.23 -19.02 10.78
CA ASP A 527 15.19 -20.22 9.94
C ASP A 527 15.94 -20.08 8.59
N GLY A 528 16.48 -18.89 8.33
CA GLY A 528 17.09 -18.52 7.04
C GLY A 528 16.76 -17.09 6.61
N ASP A 529 15.98 -16.36 7.40
CA ASP A 529 15.63 -14.96 7.19
C ASP A 529 16.84 -14.05 6.90
N GLU A 530 16.65 -13.15 5.94
CA GLU A 530 17.65 -12.17 5.51
C GLU A 530 17.15 -10.75 5.73
N MET A 531 18.00 -9.89 6.30
CA MET A 531 17.70 -8.48 6.55
C MET A 531 18.63 -7.55 5.78
N ASN A 532 18.16 -6.33 5.56
CA ASN A 532 18.87 -5.27 4.85
C ASN A 532 19.44 -4.25 5.84
N MET A 533 20.65 -3.78 5.56
CA MET A 533 21.31 -2.69 6.27
C MET A 533 21.63 -1.55 5.30
N HIS A 534 21.43 -0.30 5.73
CA HIS A 534 21.74 0.90 4.96
C HIS A 534 22.63 1.84 5.78
N ALA A 535 23.80 2.21 5.24
CA ALA A 535 24.69 3.18 5.88
C ALA A 535 24.39 4.60 5.39
N LEU A 536 23.97 5.43 6.35
CA LEU A 536 23.65 6.84 6.13
C LEU A 536 24.94 7.65 5.89
N GLN A 537 24.97 8.45 4.84
CA GLN A 537 26.17 9.22 4.45
C GLN A 537 26.20 10.61 5.08
N ASN A 538 25.09 11.35 5.00
CA ASN A 538 25.00 12.72 5.50
C ASN A 538 24.90 12.75 7.02
N GLU A 539 25.52 13.74 7.65
CA GLU A 539 25.43 13.99 9.10
C GLU A 539 24.00 14.24 9.57
N GLU A 540 23.22 15.04 8.83
CA GLU A 540 21.82 15.35 9.18
C GLU A 540 20.96 14.08 9.24
N ALA A 541 21.06 13.22 8.22
CA ALA A 541 20.34 11.95 8.19
C ALA A 541 20.76 11.01 9.33
N ARG A 542 22.06 10.97 9.67
CA ARG A 542 22.57 10.18 10.81
C ARG A 542 22.02 10.69 12.13
N ALA A 543 21.98 12.01 12.32
CA ALA A 543 21.45 12.63 13.52
C ALA A 543 19.94 12.40 13.65
N GLU A 544 19.18 12.59 12.57
CA GLU A 544 17.74 12.34 12.52
C GLU A 544 17.42 10.88 12.86
N ALA A 545 18.11 9.92 12.24
CA ALA A 545 17.92 8.50 12.52
C ALA A 545 18.27 8.14 13.97
N ARG A 546 19.34 8.73 14.53
CA ARG A 546 19.74 8.50 15.93
C ARG A 546 18.69 9.00 16.93
N VAL A 547 18.05 10.14 16.63
CA VAL A 547 17.10 10.79 17.54
C VAL A 547 15.69 10.21 17.41
N LEU A 548 15.24 9.92 16.18
CA LEU A 548 13.84 9.54 15.92
C LEU A 548 13.64 8.04 15.72
N MET A 549 14.61 7.34 15.12
CA MET A 549 14.43 5.97 14.63
C MET A 549 15.16 4.91 15.43
N ARG A 550 15.94 5.29 16.45
CA ARG A 550 16.67 4.34 17.30
C ARG A 550 15.70 3.36 17.96
N VAL A 551 16.11 2.10 18.10
CA VAL A 551 15.22 1.00 18.56
C VAL A 551 14.48 1.34 19.85
N GLN A 552 15.20 1.82 20.87
CA GLN A 552 14.57 2.21 22.14
C GLN A 552 13.48 3.28 22.01
N GLU A 553 13.53 4.14 20.98
CA GLU A 553 12.55 5.19 20.77
C GLU A 553 11.24 4.64 20.23
N GLN A 554 11.24 3.38 19.78
CA GLN A 554 10.14 2.63 19.19
C GLN A 554 9.70 1.44 20.07
N ILE A 555 9.99 1.46 21.39
CA ILE A 555 9.51 0.44 22.35
C ILE A 555 7.97 0.38 22.36
N LEU A 556 7.30 1.54 22.27
CA LEU A 556 5.85 1.64 22.27
C LEU A 556 5.28 1.60 20.84
N SER A 557 4.30 0.73 20.63
CA SER A 557 3.63 0.52 19.34
C SER A 557 2.72 1.70 18.99
N PRO A 558 2.82 2.28 17.77
CA PRO A 558 1.90 3.33 17.33
C PRO A 558 0.46 2.88 17.10
N ARG A 559 0.21 1.56 17.10
CA ARG A 559 -1.11 0.99 16.85
C ARG A 559 -2.01 1.02 18.09
N PHE A 560 -1.43 0.73 19.26
CA PHE A 560 -2.18 0.52 20.50
C PHE A 560 -1.52 1.15 21.74
N GLY A 561 -0.33 1.74 21.64
CA GLY A 561 0.27 2.48 22.74
C GLY A 561 1.01 1.66 23.79
N GLU A 562 1.14 0.35 23.58
CA GLU A 562 1.79 -0.57 24.52
C GLU A 562 3.15 -1.04 23.99
N ASN A 563 3.91 -1.69 24.87
CA ASN A 563 5.20 -2.28 24.58
C ASN A 563 5.14 -3.36 23.48
N ILE A 564 6.07 -3.27 22.51
CA ILE A 564 6.30 -4.30 21.49
C ILE A 564 7.66 -5.00 21.61
N ILE A 565 8.59 -4.46 22.41
CA ILE A 565 9.97 -4.96 22.54
C ILE A 565 10.14 -5.49 23.96
N GLY A 566 10.36 -6.79 24.11
CA GLY A 566 10.43 -7.38 25.45
C GLY A 566 10.95 -8.80 25.44
N ALA A 567 10.81 -9.45 26.59
CA ALA A 567 11.17 -10.84 26.78
C ALA A 567 10.31 -11.74 25.87
N ILE A 568 10.92 -12.80 25.34
CA ILE A 568 10.25 -13.80 24.50
C ILE A 568 10.65 -15.20 24.96
N GLN A 569 9.79 -16.20 24.76
CA GLN A 569 10.11 -17.63 24.89
C GLN A 569 11.01 -17.94 26.11
N ASP A 570 12.27 -18.33 25.89
CA ASP A 570 13.25 -18.68 26.93
C ASP A 570 13.37 -17.63 28.05
N HIS A 571 13.26 -16.34 27.71
CA HIS A 571 13.32 -15.29 28.72
C HIS A 571 12.12 -15.38 29.68
N ILE A 572 10.92 -15.65 29.16
CA ILE A 572 9.70 -15.78 29.94
C ILE A 572 9.76 -17.02 30.84
N SER A 573 10.17 -18.17 30.29
CA SER A 573 10.36 -19.38 31.10
C SER A 573 11.43 -19.17 32.18
N GLY A 574 12.50 -18.44 31.86
CA GLY A 574 13.57 -18.11 32.80
C GLY A 574 13.11 -17.23 33.95
N THR A 575 12.32 -16.17 33.70
CA THR A 575 11.76 -15.31 34.76
C THR A 575 10.69 -16.01 35.57
N TYR A 576 9.88 -16.86 34.93
CA TYR A 576 8.88 -17.68 35.60
C TYR A 576 9.55 -18.62 36.62
N LEU A 577 10.53 -19.43 36.18
CA LEU A 577 11.26 -20.36 37.05
C LEU A 577 12.02 -19.63 38.18
N LEU A 578 12.45 -18.39 37.92
CA LEU A 578 13.10 -17.56 38.92
C LEU A 578 12.11 -17.08 40.00
N THR A 579 10.83 -16.86 39.69
CA THR A 579 9.92 -16.10 40.59
C THR A 579 8.72 -16.88 41.09
N HIS A 580 8.27 -17.93 40.39
CA HIS A 580 7.06 -18.69 40.72
C HIS A 580 7.15 -19.45 42.04
N ASP A 581 8.07 -20.42 42.13
CA ASP A 581 8.35 -21.17 43.37
C ASP A 581 9.28 -20.40 44.32
N ASN A 582 9.73 -19.22 43.89
CA ASN A 582 10.66 -18.34 44.58
C ASN A 582 11.89 -19.06 45.21
N PRO A 583 12.70 -19.77 44.39
CA PRO A 583 13.80 -20.61 44.88
C PRO A 583 14.91 -19.82 45.59
N GLU A 584 15.64 -20.54 46.45
CA GLU A 584 16.75 -20.01 47.24
C GLU A 584 18.10 -20.17 46.51
N PHE A 585 18.89 -19.11 46.49
CA PHE A 585 20.21 -19.06 45.87
C PHE A 585 21.29 -18.72 46.88
N VAL A 586 22.42 -19.43 46.83
CA VAL A 586 23.62 -19.05 47.59
C VAL A 586 24.31 -17.86 46.95
N GLU A 587 25.17 -17.17 47.71
CA GLU A 587 25.90 -15.97 47.27
C GLU A 587 26.54 -16.12 45.88
N THR A 588 27.22 -17.25 45.63
CA THR A 588 27.88 -17.49 44.33
C THR A 588 26.91 -17.65 43.17
N GLN A 589 25.71 -18.19 43.42
CA GLN A 589 24.67 -18.35 42.40
C GLN A 589 24.00 -17.00 42.11
N ALA A 590 23.65 -16.24 43.16
CA ALA A 590 23.09 -14.90 43.02
C ALA A 590 24.04 -13.96 42.27
N LEU A 591 25.34 -13.98 42.59
CA LEU A 591 26.37 -13.23 41.87
C LEU A 591 26.50 -13.66 40.40
N ASP A 592 26.39 -14.96 40.09
CA ASP A 592 26.44 -15.40 38.70
C ASP A 592 25.18 -14.99 37.92
N LEU A 593 23.99 -15.06 38.52
CA LEU A 593 22.75 -14.58 37.90
C LEU A 593 22.82 -13.08 37.56
N LEU A 594 23.31 -12.26 38.49
CA LEU A 594 23.39 -10.80 38.33
C LEU A 594 24.63 -10.31 37.57
N ARG A 595 25.56 -11.20 37.20
CA ARG A 595 26.88 -10.85 36.63
C ARG A 595 26.86 -9.92 35.41
N ALA A 596 25.80 -9.99 34.59
CA ALA A 596 25.66 -9.20 33.36
C ALA A 596 24.72 -8.00 33.52
N THR A 597 24.38 -7.65 34.76
CA THR A 597 23.49 -6.53 35.11
C THR A 597 24.31 -5.37 35.71
N ARG A 598 23.65 -4.25 36.01
CA ARG A 598 24.26 -3.09 36.68
C ARG A 598 24.46 -3.28 38.19
N VAL A 599 24.01 -4.39 38.77
CA VAL A 599 24.03 -4.62 40.21
C VAL A 599 25.44 -4.99 40.66
N ASP A 600 26.10 -4.06 41.35
CA ASP A 600 27.48 -4.23 41.82
C ASP A 600 27.58 -4.80 43.25
N THR A 601 26.50 -4.69 44.03
CA THR A 601 26.43 -5.15 45.42
C THR A 601 25.14 -5.93 45.63
N LEU A 602 25.24 -7.14 46.20
CA LEU A 602 24.06 -7.91 46.58
C LEU A 602 23.30 -7.21 47.73
N PRO A 603 21.96 -7.32 47.74
CA PRO A 603 21.16 -6.89 48.88
C PRO A 603 21.43 -7.74 50.12
N GLU A 604 20.93 -7.32 51.28
CA GLU A 604 21.00 -8.14 52.50
C GLU A 604 20.33 -9.50 52.25
N PRO A 605 20.90 -10.63 52.72
CA PRO A 605 20.33 -11.94 52.46
C PRO A 605 18.92 -12.07 53.06
N ALA A 606 18.02 -12.74 52.34
CA ALA A 606 16.65 -13.01 52.78
C ALA A 606 16.62 -13.85 54.07
N GLY A 607 17.63 -14.70 54.29
CA GLY A 607 17.80 -15.47 55.51
C GLY A 607 19.06 -16.33 55.50
N GLU A 608 19.09 -17.33 56.39
CA GLU A 608 20.11 -18.38 56.44
C GLU A 608 19.46 -19.74 56.16
N ASN A 609 20.04 -20.53 55.24
CA ASN A 609 19.59 -21.88 54.91
C ASN A 609 19.80 -22.87 56.06
N GLU A 610 19.31 -24.09 55.92
CA GLU A 610 19.46 -25.18 56.91
C GLU A 610 20.93 -25.46 57.31
N ASP A 611 21.89 -25.15 56.43
CA ASP A 611 23.33 -25.28 56.64
C ASP A 611 24.01 -24.02 57.26
N GLY A 612 23.23 -22.98 57.61
CA GLY A 612 23.72 -21.71 58.17
C GLY A 612 24.42 -20.80 57.15
N GLN A 613 24.10 -20.95 55.86
CA GLN A 613 24.63 -20.11 54.79
C GLN A 613 23.61 -19.05 54.39
N PRO A 614 24.02 -17.78 54.15
CA PRO A 614 23.11 -16.75 53.69
C PRO A 614 22.54 -17.08 52.30
N TYR A 615 21.25 -16.82 52.09
CA TYR A 615 20.57 -17.03 50.82
C TYR A 615 19.80 -15.80 50.34
N TRP A 616 19.53 -15.79 49.04
CA TRP A 616 18.73 -14.80 48.34
C TRP A 616 17.61 -15.51 47.60
N THR A 617 16.42 -14.90 47.55
CA THR A 617 15.29 -15.45 46.80
C THR A 617 15.27 -14.90 45.38
N GLY A 618 14.61 -15.61 44.47
CA GLY A 618 14.49 -15.16 43.08
C GLY A 618 13.72 -13.84 42.94
N GLN A 619 12.69 -13.61 43.75
CA GLN A 619 11.98 -12.31 43.82
C GLN A 619 12.92 -11.18 44.26
N GLN A 620 13.80 -11.43 45.24
CA GLN A 620 14.78 -10.45 45.68
C GLN A 620 15.80 -10.14 44.58
N ILE A 621 16.28 -11.17 43.87
CA ILE A 621 17.21 -10.99 42.74
C ILE A 621 16.55 -10.17 41.61
N PHE A 622 15.27 -10.41 41.31
CA PHE A 622 14.53 -9.64 40.31
C PHE A 622 14.31 -8.18 40.72
N SER A 623 14.04 -7.94 42.01
CA SER A 623 13.77 -6.61 42.57
C SER A 623 14.92 -5.63 42.34
N GLU A 624 16.18 -6.08 42.39
CA GLU A 624 17.36 -5.24 42.12
C GLU A 624 17.38 -4.61 40.72
N LEU A 625 16.61 -5.17 39.78
CA LEU A 625 16.49 -4.63 38.42
C LEU A 625 15.47 -3.50 38.32
N LEU A 626 14.58 -3.32 39.31
CA LEU A 626 13.52 -2.32 39.31
C LEU A 626 14.03 -0.95 39.81
N PRO A 627 13.31 0.15 39.55
CA PRO A 627 13.53 1.43 40.24
C PRO A 627 12.98 1.38 41.67
N ASP A 628 13.70 2.01 42.61
CA ASP A 628 13.39 2.01 44.05
C ASP A 628 12.04 2.69 44.42
N ASP A 629 11.42 3.42 43.49
CA ASP A 629 10.15 4.13 43.67
C ASP A 629 9.00 3.53 42.85
N LEU A 630 9.22 2.39 42.19
CA LEU A 630 8.20 1.72 41.40
C LEU A 630 7.19 1.02 42.32
N ASN A 631 5.92 1.37 42.14
CA ASN A 631 4.79 0.77 42.82
C ASN A 631 3.76 0.34 41.78
N MET A 632 3.37 -0.94 41.77
CA MET A 632 2.36 -1.46 40.84
C MET A 632 1.74 -2.77 41.31
N GLU A 633 0.48 -2.97 40.94
CA GLU A 633 -0.27 -4.19 41.19
C GLU A 633 -0.99 -4.62 39.91
N PHE A 634 -0.81 -5.88 39.49
CA PHE A 634 -1.51 -6.45 38.33
C PHE A 634 -1.66 -7.97 38.47
N THR A 635 -2.56 -8.55 37.68
CA THR A 635 -2.76 -10.00 37.65
C THR A 635 -1.86 -10.61 36.59
N SER A 636 -1.04 -11.59 36.98
CA SER A 636 -0.20 -12.39 36.09
C SER A 636 -1.05 -13.38 35.27
N LYS A 637 -0.48 -13.89 34.19
CA LYS A 637 -1.11 -14.91 33.33
C LYS A 637 -1.48 -16.20 34.06
N VAL A 638 -0.71 -16.54 35.09
CA VAL A 638 -0.91 -17.71 35.95
C VAL A 638 -2.10 -17.50 36.91
N GLY A 639 -2.55 -16.24 37.08
CA GLY A 639 -3.60 -15.84 38.00
C GLY A 639 -3.09 -15.32 39.35
N ASP A 640 -1.77 -15.16 39.50
CA ASP A 640 -1.18 -14.58 40.71
C ASP A 640 -1.31 -13.05 40.70
N THR A 641 -1.58 -12.44 41.86
CA THR A 641 -1.46 -10.99 42.01
C THR A 641 0.00 -10.62 42.19
N VAL A 642 0.58 -9.93 41.20
CA VAL A 642 1.93 -9.37 41.26
C VAL A 642 1.86 -8.03 41.98
N THR A 643 2.59 -7.91 43.09
CA THR A 643 2.66 -6.67 43.89
C THR A 643 4.11 -6.22 43.99
N ILE A 644 4.39 -5.03 43.48
CA ILE A 644 5.68 -4.36 43.59
C ILE A 644 5.50 -3.10 44.42
N GLU A 645 6.26 -2.98 45.50
CA GLU A 645 6.25 -1.84 46.41
C GLU A 645 7.67 -1.29 46.58
N ASP A 646 7.86 0.01 46.33
CA ASP A 646 9.17 0.68 46.42
C ASP A 646 10.31 -0.10 45.73
N GLY A 647 10.02 -0.60 44.52
CA GLY A 647 10.97 -1.37 43.71
C GLY A 647 11.21 -2.81 44.19
N GLN A 648 10.52 -3.28 45.23
CA GLN A 648 10.62 -4.65 45.74
C GLN A 648 9.42 -5.48 45.27
N LEU A 649 9.70 -6.61 44.64
CA LEU A 649 8.70 -7.62 44.29
C LEU A 649 8.31 -8.38 45.56
N VAL A 650 7.18 -8.01 46.16
CA VAL A 650 6.69 -8.57 47.42
C VAL A 650 6.10 -9.96 47.21
N GLN A 651 5.32 -10.13 46.13
CA GLN A 651 4.68 -11.39 45.78
C GLN A 651 4.29 -11.44 44.30
N GLY A 652 4.01 -12.65 43.82
CA GLY A 652 3.56 -12.92 42.45
C GLY A 652 4.66 -13.43 41.52
N THR A 653 4.22 -13.91 40.36
CA THR A 653 5.06 -14.55 39.35
C THR A 653 5.31 -13.62 38.17
N ILE A 654 6.55 -13.55 37.69
CA ILE A 654 6.94 -12.75 36.53
C ILE A 654 6.89 -13.60 35.26
N ASP A 655 5.84 -13.41 34.47
CA ASP A 655 5.55 -14.14 33.24
C ASP A 655 5.46 -13.20 32.01
N GLU A 656 4.82 -13.67 30.93
CA GLU A 656 4.64 -12.91 29.68
C GLU A 656 3.96 -11.55 29.90
N ASP A 657 2.96 -11.45 30.78
CA ASP A 657 2.19 -10.22 30.97
C ASP A 657 2.99 -9.15 31.72
N ALA A 658 3.99 -9.57 32.50
CA ALA A 658 4.88 -8.66 33.24
C ALA A 658 5.99 -8.06 32.36
N VAL A 659 6.69 -8.88 31.56
CA VAL A 659 7.95 -8.49 30.87
C VAL A 659 8.00 -8.84 29.39
N GLY A 660 6.94 -9.45 28.85
CA GLY A 660 6.87 -9.97 27.48
C GLY A 660 6.93 -8.92 26.39
N ALA A 661 6.94 -9.40 25.15
CA ALA A 661 6.76 -8.57 23.96
C ALA A 661 5.29 -8.60 23.54
N PHE A 662 4.74 -7.45 23.09
CA PHE A 662 3.30 -7.27 22.87
C PHE A 662 2.49 -7.35 24.18
N GLY A 663 2.79 -6.43 25.08
CA GLY A 663 2.40 -6.51 26.49
C GLY A 663 3.63 -6.34 27.37
N GLY A 664 3.48 -6.49 28.68
CA GLY A 664 4.55 -6.25 29.64
C GLY A 664 4.31 -5.00 30.46
N GLU A 665 3.45 -5.12 31.47
CA GLU A 665 3.05 -4.01 32.35
C GLU A 665 4.25 -3.27 32.94
N ILE A 666 5.27 -4.00 33.37
CA ILE A 666 6.47 -3.39 33.97
C ILE A 666 7.26 -2.61 32.90
N VAL A 667 7.42 -3.17 31.71
CA VAL A 667 8.18 -2.52 30.63
C VAL A 667 7.46 -1.25 30.14
N ASP A 668 6.14 -1.33 30.04
CA ASP A 668 5.28 -0.22 29.62
C ASP A 668 5.29 0.92 30.65
N ALA A 669 5.08 0.60 31.94
CA ALA A 669 5.19 1.56 33.04
C ALA A 669 6.56 2.24 33.07
N LEU A 670 7.66 1.49 32.94
CA LEU A 670 9.00 2.07 32.87
C LEU A 670 9.19 3.01 31.67
N ALA A 671 8.56 2.70 30.53
CA ALA A 671 8.68 3.49 29.32
C ALA A 671 7.90 4.81 29.40
N LYS A 672 6.73 4.78 30.05
CA LYS A 672 5.81 5.91 30.20
C LYS A 672 6.17 6.80 31.39
N ASP A 673 6.45 6.22 32.56
CA ASP A 673 6.64 6.97 33.81
C ASP A 673 8.07 7.44 34.05
N TYR A 674 9.06 6.70 33.58
CA TYR A 674 10.47 7.01 33.80
C TYR A 674 11.11 7.53 32.51
N SER A 675 11.60 6.61 31.69
CA SER A 675 12.16 6.94 30.38
C SER A 675 12.37 5.68 29.56
N LYS A 676 12.26 5.81 28.25
CA LYS A 676 12.64 4.75 27.30
C LYS A 676 14.08 4.26 27.46
N THR A 677 14.99 5.11 27.95
CA THR A 677 16.38 4.71 28.24
C THR A 677 16.44 3.77 29.44
N ARG A 678 15.62 4.00 30.48
CA ARG A 678 15.50 3.11 31.63
C ARG A 678 14.88 1.77 31.23
N SER A 679 13.81 1.78 30.43
CA SER A 679 13.21 0.55 29.88
C SER A 679 14.22 -0.25 29.06
N ARG A 680 15.03 0.41 28.23
CA ARG A 680 16.11 -0.26 27.46
C ARG A 680 17.10 -0.97 28.37
N ILE A 681 17.53 -0.32 29.46
CA ILE A 681 18.44 -0.93 30.44
C ILE A 681 17.78 -2.17 31.05
N PHE A 682 16.54 -2.03 31.52
CA PHE A 682 15.78 -3.11 32.12
C PHE A 682 15.58 -4.31 31.19
N ILE A 683 15.17 -4.09 29.94
CA ILE A 683 14.98 -5.16 28.94
C ILE A 683 16.29 -5.92 28.70
N ASN A 684 17.42 -5.21 28.55
CA ASN A 684 18.73 -5.86 28.36
C ASN A 684 19.14 -6.69 29.59
N GLU A 685 18.86 -6.20 30.80
CA GLU A 685 19.18 -6.86 32.06
C GLU A 685 18.30 -8.10 32.28
N ILE A 686 17.00 -8.00 32.05
CA ILE A 686 16.08 -9.14 32.10
C ILE A 686 16.50 -10.21 31.10
N ALA A 687 16.79 -9.84 29.86
CA ALA A 687 17.20 -10.81 28.86
C ALA A 687 18.43 -11.60 29.32
N SER A 688 19.40 -10.91 29.92
CA SER A 688 20.62 -11.53 30.46
C SER A 688 20.36 -12.38 31.70
N LEU A 689 19.57 -11.89 32.64
CA LEU A 689 19.20 -12.60 33.87
C LEU A 689 18.41 -13.86 33.56
N ALA A 690 17.38 -13.75 32.71
CA ALA A 690 16.51 -14.86 32.35
C ALA A 690 17.27 -15.96 31.60
N MET A 691 18.17 -15.61 30.68
CA MET A 691 19.03 -16.58 30.01
C MET A 691 19.97 -17.31 30.97
N ARG A 692 20.45 -16.65 32.03
CA ARG A 692 21.26 -17.30 33.07
C ARG A 692 20.40 -18.17 33.98
N ALA A 693 19.20 -17.72 34.34
CA ALA A 693 18.25 -18.47 35.14
C ALA A 693 17.84 -19.77 34.44
N ILE A 694 17.43 -19.73 33.18
CA ILE A 694 17.05 -20.94 32.44
C ILE A 694 18.22 -21.92 32.27
N MET A 695 19.46 -21.41 32.11
CA MET A 695 20.67 -22.24 32.10
C MET A 695 20.98 -22.86 33.47
N HIS A 696 20.63 -22.17 34.55
CA HIS A 696 20.82 -22.64 35.93
C HIS A 696 19.87 -23.79 36.26
N PHE A 697 18.57 -23.61 35.99
CA PHE A 697 17.55 -24.63 36.24
C PHE A 697 17.63 -25.79 35.24
N GLY A 698 17.96 -25.50 33.99
CA GLY A 698 17.97 -26.47 32.91
C GLY A 698 16.54 -26.83 32.48
N LEU A 699 16.09 -26.25 31.36
CA LEU A 699 14.79 -26.57 30.78
C LEU A 699 14.96 -27.44 29.53
N SER A 700 14.34 -28.61 29.51
CA SER A 700 14.33 -29.53 28.37
C SER A 700 12.99 -30.24 28.30
N ILE A 701 12.52 -30.56 27.11
CA ILE A 701 11.29 -31.34 26.89
C ILE A 701 11.63 -32.77 26.46
N GLY A 702 11.02 -33.75 27.11
CA GLY A 702 11.05 -35.17 26.79
C GLY A 702 9.77 -35.63 26.09
N ILE A 703 9.76 -36.87 25.60
CA ILE A 703 8.55 -37.49 25.02
C ILE A 703 7.51 -37.86 26.10
N ASP A 704 7.98 -38.06 27.33
CA ASP A 704 7.13 -38.46 28.45
C ASP A 704 6.33 -37.27 29.01
N ASP A 705 6.78 -36.03 28.76
CA ASP A 705 6.09 -34.79 29.14
C ASP A 705 4.72 -34.63 28.46
N GLU A 706 4.49 -35.33 27.36
CA GLU A 706 3.21 -35.36 26.63
C GLU A 706 2.40 -36.63 26.92
N SER A 707 2.87 -37.48 27.83
CA SER A 707 2.25 -38.78 28.10
C SER A 707 1.27 -38.67 29.25
N ILE A 708 0.04 -39.13 29.01
CA ILE A 708 -0.98 -39.27 30.05
C ILE A 708 -1.12 -40.75 30.44
N PRO A 709 -1.54 -41.07 31.68
CA PRO A 709 -1.78 -42.45 32.10
C PRO A 709 -2.85 -43.16 31.24
N ASP A 710 -2.80 -44.49 31.19
CA ASP A 710 -3.81 -45.30 30.49
C ASP A 710 -5.23 -45.04 31.02
N GLU A 711 -5.36 -44.72 32.31
CA GLU A 711 -6.62 -44.36 32.97
C GLU A 711 -7.21 -43.06 32.39
N ALA A 712 -6.36 -42.05 32.17
CA ALA A 712 -6.76 -40.79 31.54
C ALA A 712 -7.13 -41.00 30.07
N THR A 713 -6.38 -41.85 29.38
CA THR A 713 -6.67 -42.21 27.98
C THR A 713 -8.06 -42.86 27.85
N ALA A 714 -8.40 -43.78 28.76
CA ALA A 714 -9.72 -44.40 28.78
C ALA A 714 -10.86 -43.39 29.06
N GLN A 715 -10.61 -42.36 29.88
CA GLN A 715 -11.58 -41.28 30.12
C GLN A 715 -11.76 -40.38 28.89
N VAL A 716 -10.67 -40.10 28.16
CA VAL A 716 -10.73 -39.37 26.88
C VAL A 716 -11.56 -40.15 25.86
N ASP A 717 -11.31 -41.46 25.73
CA ASP A 717 -12.08 -42.34 24.85
C ASP A 717 -13.57 -42.35 25.22
N GLU A 718 -13.91 -42.44 26.51
CA GLU A 718 -15.30 -42.38 27.00
C GLU A 718 -15.97 -41.04 26.67
N ALA A 719 -15.24 -39.93 26.77
CA ALA A 719 -15.76 -38.61 26.43
C ALA A 719 -16.04 -38.47 24.92
N ILE A 720 -15.18 -39.05 24.07
CA ILE A 720 -15.34 -39.07 22.61
C ILE A 720 -16.51 -39.98 22.21
N ASP A 721 -16.60 -41.18 22.78
CA ASP A 721 -17.72 -42.11 22.53
C ASP A 721 -19.06 -41.49 22.91
N ALA A 722 -19.14 -40.82 24.06
CA ALA A 722 -20.34 -40.10 24.48
C ALA A 722 -20.72 -38.94 23.54
N ALA A 723 -19.75 -38.38 22.79
CA ALA A 723 -20.01 -37.39 21.76
C ALA A 723 -20.55 -38.05 20.48
N TYR A 724 -20.01 -39.20 20.08
CA TYR A 724 -20.50 -39.98 18.94
C TYR A 724 -21.95 -40.44 19.14
N ASP A 725 -22.31 -40.93 20.31
CA ASP A 725 -23.69 -41.32 20.63
C ASP A 725 -24.66 -40.16 20.43
N LYS A 726 -24.33 -38.98 20.95
CA LYS A 726 -25.16 -37.77 20.80
C LYS A 726 -25.24 -37.28 19.35
N ILE A 727 -24.19 -37.47 18.56
CA ILE A 727 -24.19 -37.11 17.14
C ILE A 727 -25.08 -38.08 16.37
N GLN A 728 -25.04 -39.36 16.69
CA GLN A 728 -25.91 -40.36 16.10
C GLN A 728 -27.39 -40.05 16.40
N GLU A 729 -27.73 -39.67 17.64
CA GLU A 729 -29.07 -39.20 17.99
C GLU A 729 -29.51 -37.97 17.15
N LEU A 730 -28.61 -37.00 16.95
CA LEU A 730 -28.90 -35.82 16.12
C LEU A 730 -29.14 -36.19 14.64
N ILE A 731 -28.38 -37.14 14.11
CA ILE A 731 -28.54 -37.65 12.75
C ILE A 731 -29.89 -38.39 12.62
N GLU A 732 -30.27 -39.20 13.60
CA GLU A 732 -31.55 -39.91 13.61
C GLU A 732 -32.75 -38.94 13.63
N ILE A 733 -32.69 -37.88 14.46
CA ILE A 733 -33.72 -36.83 14.49
C ILE A 733 -33.80 -36.09 13.15
N TYR A 734 -32.66 -35.85 12.51
CA TYR A 734 -32.59 -35.24 11.19
C TYR A 734 -33.19 -36.15 10.10
N GLU A 735 -32.85 -37.43 10.09
CA GLU A 735 -33.40 -38.42 9.15
C GLU A 735 -34.92 -38.64 9.35
N ALA A 736 -35.41 -38.50 10.59
CA ALA A 736 -36.83 -38.50 10.90
C ALA A 736 -37.57 -37.22 10.44
N GLY A 737 -36.84 -36.16 10.05
CA GLY A 737 -37.40 -34.87 9.67
C GLY A 737 -37.93 -34.06 10.85
N GLU A 738 -37.51 -34.38 12.08
CA GLU A 738 -37.97 -33.76 13.32
C GLU A 738 -37.01 -32.67 13.81
N LEU A 739 -35.87 -32.46 13.12
CA LEU A 739 -34.89 -31.45 13.51
C LEU A 739 -35.39 -30.02 13.23
N GLU A 740 -35.61 -29.26 14.29
CA GLU A 740 -35.92 -27.83 14.17
C GLU A 740 -34.72 -27.03 13.69
N SER A 741 -34.94 -26.20 12.66
CA SER A 741 -33.95 -25.28 12.10
C SER A 741 -33.66 -24.14 13.08
N LEU A 742 -32.38 -23.78 13.21
CA LEU A 742 -31.99 -22.55 13.89
C LEU A 742 -32.46 -21.32 13.08
N PRO A 743 -32.79 -20.20 13.74
CA PRO A 743 -33.21 -18.98 13.05
C PRO A 743 -32.20 -18.54 11.98
N GLY A 744 -32.69 -18.31 10.76
CA GLY A 744 -31.88 -17.85 9.63
C GLY A 744 -30.98 -18.91 8.96
N ARG A 745 -31.10 -20.18 9.33
CA ARG A 745 -30.33 -21.30 8.73
C ARG A 745 -31.23 -22.40 8.21
N SER A 746 -30.73 -23.17 7.25
CA SER A 746 -31.41 -24.38 6.79
C SER A 746 -31.32 -25.50 7.84
N VAL A 747 -32.14 -26.54 7.68
CA VAL A 747 -32.12 -27.72 8.55
C VAL A 747 -30.77 -28.44 8.45
N ASP A 748 -30.21 -28.55 7.24
CA ASP A 748 -28.90 -29.17 6.98
C ASP A 748 -27.76 -28.39 7.66
N GLU A 749 -27.75 -27.06 7.52
CA GLU A 749 -26.78 -26.20 8.20
C GLU A 749 -26.94 -26.26 9.73
N THR A 750 -28.18 -26.43 10.20
CA THR A 750 -28.47 -26.57 11.63
C THR A 750 -27.90 -27.86 12.19
N LEU A 751 -28.03 -28.97 11.45
CA LEU A 751 -27.41 -30.25 11.82
C LEU A 751 -25.88 -30.09 11.90
N GLU A 752 -25.26 -29.56 10.85
CA GLU A 752 -23.80 -29.37 10.78
C GLU A 752 -23.27 -28.53 11.94
N MET A 753 -23.92 -27.41 12.25
CA MET A 753 -23.54 -26.58 13.40
C MET A 753 -23.66 -27.32 14.73
N LYS A 754 -24.77 -28.02 14.96
CA LYS A 754 -24.99 -28.77 16.21
C LYS A 754 -23.92 -29.86 16.36
N ILE A 755 -23.57 -30.55 15.28
CA ILE A 755 -22.48 -31.55 15.30
C ILE A 755 -21.14 -30.89 15.61
N MET A 756 -20.77 -29.81 14.91
CA MET A 756 -19.51 -29.10 15.18
C MET A 756 -19.42 -28.60 16.63
N GLN A 757 -20.51 -28.07 17.20
CA GLN A 757 -20.53 -27.63 18.59
C GLN A 757 -20.32 -28.79 19.56
N ARG A 758 -20.90 -29.97 19.28
CA ARG A 758 -20.71 -31.17 20.12
C ARG A 758 -19.28 -31.71 20.04
N LEU A 759 -18.71 -31.76 18.85
CA LEU A 759 -17.32 -32.19 18.64
C LEU A 759 -16.31 -31.21 19.26
N GLY A 760 -16.60 -29.91 19.23
CA GLY A 760 -15.80 -28.90 19.94
C GLY A 760 -15.78 -29.17 21.45
N LYS A 761 -16.95 -29.39 22.06
CA LYS A 761 -17.04 -29.73 23.48
C LYS A 761 -16.31 -31.03 23.83
N ALA A 762 -16.38 -32.04 22.96
CA ALA A 762 -15.68 -33.31 23.17
C ALA A 762 -14.16 -33.11 23.22
N ARG A 763 -13.61 -32.29 22.30
CA ARG A 763 -12.20 -31.91 22.30
C ARG A 763 -11.82 -31.15 23.57
N ASP A 764 -12.64 -30.18 23.98
CA ASP A 764 -12.36 -29.36 25.17
C ASP A 764 -12.35 -30.23 26.44
N SER A 765 -13.32 -31.15 26.59
CA SER A 765 -13.33 -32.12 27.69
C SER A 765 -12.15 -33.09 27.66
N ALA A 766 -11.74 -33.56 26.47
CA ALA A 766 -10.51 -34.35 26.34
C ALA A 766 -9.26 -33.57 26.76
N GLY A 767 -9.26 -32.25 26.55
CA GLY A 767 -8.20 -31.35 27.00
C GLY A 767 -8.16 -31.19 28.51
N GLU A 768 -9.30 -30.94 29.15
CA GLU A 768 -9.42 -30.82 30.61
C GLU A 768 -8.95 -32.12 31.30
N ILE A 769 -9.36 -33.29 30.80
CA ILE A 769 -8.91 -34.58 31.32
C ILE A 769 -7.39 -34.72 31.20
N ALA A 770 -6.80 -34.37 30.05
CA ALA A 770 -5.36 -34.45 29.87
C ALA A 770 -4.61 -33.48 30.81
N GLU A 771 -5.14 -32.26 30.99
CA GLU A 771 -4.58 -31.21 31.85
C GLU A 771 -4.51 -31.62 33.32
N ASP A 772 -5.58 -32.22 33.85
CA ASP A 772 -5.65 -32.69 35.25
C ASP A 772 -4.59 -33.76 35.59
N HIS A 773 -4.01 -34.41 34.58
CA HIS A 773 -3.05 -35.48 34.72
C HIS A 773 -1.59 -35.07 34.43
N PHE A 774 -1.34 -33.83 34.00
CA PHE A 774 0.02 -33.33 33.87
C PHE A 774 0.55 -32.78 35.20
N GLU A 775 1.82 -33.09 35.49
CA GLU A 775 2.52 -32.52 36.64
C GLU A 775 2.77 -31.01 36.42
N GLU A 776 2.72 -30.21 37.49
CA GLU A 776 2.87 -28.75 37.38
C GLU A 776 4.30 -28.31 37.01
N ASP A 777 5.30 -29.10 37.41
CA ASP A 777 6.72 -28.91 37.08
C ASP A 777 7.10 -29.45 35.69
N ASN A 778 6.13 -30.03 34.96
CA ASN A 778 6.33 -30.49 33.59
C ASN A 778 6.78 -29.29 32.70
N PRO A 779 7.93 -29.40 32.03
CA PRO A 779 8.44 -28.34 31.15
C PRO A 779 7.44 -27.83 30.10
N ALA A 780 6.61 -28.72 29.54
CA ALA A 780 5.59 -28.37 28.56
C ALA A 780 4.46 -27.54 29.18
N VAL A 781 4.04 -27.88 30.40
CA VAL A 781 3.03 -27.13 31.16
C VAL A 781 3.59 -25.78 31.58
N VAL A 782 4.83 -25.74 32.08
CA VAL A 782 5.52 -24.48 32.46
C VAL A 782 5.58 -23.52 31.27
N MET A 783 5.97 -23.99 30.08
CA MET A 783 6.00 -23.13 28.88
C MET A 783 4.63 -22.61 28.46
N SER A 784 3.57 -23.41 28.65
CA SER A 784 2.20 -23.03 28.33
C SER A 784 1.62 -22.04 29.34
N LYS A 785 1.73 -22.32 30.65
CA LYS A 785 1.23 -21.46 31.74
C LYS A 785 1.96 -20.12 31.79
N SER A 786 3.29 -20.12 31.62
CA SER A 786 4.09 -18.88 31.60
C SER A 786 3.84 -17.99 30.37
N GLY A 787 3.23 -18.53 29.30
CA GLY A 787 3.03 -17.81 28.05
C GLY A 787 4.25 -17.79 27.12
N ALA A 788 5.36 -18.42 27.49
CA ALA A 788 6.59 -18.44 26.70
C ALA A 788 6.39 -18.99 25.29
N ARG A 789 5.84 -20.20 25.17
CA ARG A 789 5.59 -20.89 23.90
C ARG A 789 4.63 -22.06 24.11
N ALA A 790 3.79 -22.31 23.12
CA ALA A 790 2.68 -23.27 23.16
C ALA A 790 1.48 -22.78 24.00
N SER A 791 0.31 -23.33 23.67
CA SER A 791 -0.93 -23.10 24.40
C SER A 791 -1.43 -24.43 24.95
N MET A 792 -2.30 -24.38 25.96
CA MET A 792 -2.93 -25.59 26.50
C MET A 792 -3.65 -26.39 25.41
N LEU A 793 -4.25 -25.70 24.43
CA LEU A 793 -4.85 -26.35 23.27
C LEU A 793 -3.87 -27.21 22.47
N ASN A 794 -2.61 -26.80 22.31
CA ASN A 794 -1.62 -27.60 21.59
C ASN A 794 -1.27 -28.86 22.39
N LEU A 795 -1.15 -28.75 23.72
CA LEU A 795 -0.94 -29.91 24.60
C LEU A 795 -2.12 -30.88 24.54
N THR A 796 -3.36 -30.35 24.53
CA THR A 796 -4.58 -31.13 24.30
C THR A 796 -4.51 -31.90 22.98
N GLN A 797 -4.00 -31.30 21.89
CA GLN A 797 -3.88 -32.00 20.60
C GLN A 797 -2.78 -33.07 20.59
N MET A 798 -1.72 -32.88 21.37
CA MET A 798 -0.60 -33.82 21.46
C MET A 798 -0.95 -35.04 22.30
N ALA A 799 -1.68 -34.86 23.41
CA ALA A 799 -2.02 -35.94 24.34
C ALA A 799 -3.46 -36.45 24.25
N GLY A 800 -4.45 -35.54 24.15
CA GLY A 800 -5.89 -35.85 24.13
C GLY A 800 -6.42 -36.23 22.75
N CYS A 801 -6.83 -35.25 21.94
CA CYS A 801 -7.27 -35.49 20.56
C CYS A 801 -7.05 -34.26 19.65
N VAL A 802 -6.82 -34.48 18.36
CA VAL A 802 -6.63 -33.37 17.41
C VAL A 802 -7.95 -32.63 17.14
N GLY A 803 -9.06 -33.36 17.10
CA GLY A 803 -10.42 -32.82 16.93
C GLY A 803 -10.86 -32.61 15.48
N GLN A 804 -11.94 -31.85 15.30
CA GLN A 804 -12.60 -31.67 14.00
C GLN A 804 -11.74 -30.91 12.99
N GLN A 805 -11.52 -31.50 11.81
CA GLN A 805 -10.89 -30.81 10.68
C GLN A 805 -11.95 -30.09 9.85
N ALA A 806 -11.73 -28.82 9.55
CA ALA A 806 -12.64 -28.01 8.75
C ALA A 806 -11.96 -27.51 7.47
N VAL A 807 -12.77 -27.25 6.44
CA VAL A 807 -12.35 -26.55 5.23
C VAL A 807 -13.36 -25.46 4.91
N ARG A 808 -12.95 -24.19 4.98
CA ARG A 808 -13.81 -23.00 4.77
C ARG A 808 -14.97 -22.87 5.75
N GLY A 809 -14.75 -23.30 6.99
CA GLY A 809 -15.72 -23.17 8.09
C GLY A 809 -16.77 -24.29 8.15
N GLU A 810 -16.75 -25.25 7.23
CA GLU A 810 -17.60 -26.44 7.24
C GLU A 810 -16.76 -27.70 7.50
N ARG A 811 -17.41 -28.78 7.95
CA ARG A 811 -16.78 -30.12 7.98
C ARG A 811 -16.40 -30.56 6.56
N ILE A 812 -15.51 -31.53 6.47
CA ILE A 812 -14.99 -31.97 5.17
C ILE A 812 -16.10 -32.71 4.42
N ASN A 813 -16.63 -32.09 3.35
CA ASN A 813 -17.68 -32.66 2.50
C ASN A 813 -17.20 -32.95 1.07
N ARG A 814 -16.03 -32.45 0.69
CA ARG A 814 -15.48 -32.57 -0.67
C ARG A 814 -14.79 -33.93 -0.87
N GLY A 815 -15.30 -34.73 -1.81
CA GLY A 815 -14.77 -36.05 -2.10
C GLY A 815 -15.42 -36.73 -3.29
N TYR A 816 -15.76 -38.01 -3.12
CA TYR A 816 -16.55 -38.78 -4.07
C TYR A 816 -18.04 -38.38 -4.04
N GLU A 817 -18.81 -38.84 -5.02
CA GLU A 817 -20.26 -38.61 -5.04
C GLU A 817 -20.94 -39.26 -3.83
N GLY A 818 -21.43 -38.41 -2.92
CA GLY A 818 -22.14 -38.79 -1.70
C GLY A 818 -21.25 -39.29 -0.55
N ARG A 819 -19.92 -39.07 -0.57
CA ARG A 819 -19.01 -39.41 0.54
C ARG A 819 -17.64 -38.76 0.39
N THR A 820 -16.93 -38.53 1.48
CA THR A 820 -15.58 -37.94 1.47
C THR A 820 -14.52 -38.90 0.89
N LEU A 821 -14.40 -40.10 1.47
CA LEU A 821 -13.43 -41.13 1.08
C LEU A 821 -14.14 -42.39 0.59
N SER A 822 -13.42 -43.22 -0.20
CA SER A 822 -13.94 -44.48 -0.72
C SER A 822 -14.22 -45.54 0.36
N HIS A 823 -13.75 -45.30 1.59
CA HIS A 823 -13.86 -46.18 2.75
C HIS A 823 -15.20 -46.04 3.51
N TYR A 824 -15.90 -44.92 3.33
CA TYR A 824 -17.20 -44.68 3.98
C TYR A 824 -18.36 -45.08 3.07
N GLN A 825 -19.53 -45.31 3.68
CA GLN A 825 -20.76 -45.56 2.94
C GLN A 825 -21.22 -44.27 2.25
N LYS A 826 -22.08 -44.39 1.23
CA LYS A 826 -22.68 -43.21 0.59
C LYS A 826 -23.74 -42.62 1.52
N GLY A 827 -23.69 -41.32 1.75
CA GLY A 827 -24.60 -40.58 2.63
C GLY A 827 -24.26 -40.66 4.11
N ASP A 828 -23.07 -41.16 4.47
CA ASP A 828 -22.64 -41.29 5.86
C ASP A 828 -22.31 -39.90 6.46
N LEU A 829 -23.14 -39.43 7.41
CA LEU A 829 -23.03 -38.12 8.07
C LEU A 829 -22.26 -38.15 9.40
N SER A 830 -21.70 -39.31 9.76
CA SER A 830 -20.98 -39.52 11.02
C SER A 830 -19.78 -38.57 11.18
N ALA A 831 -19.30 -38.40 12.41
CA ALA A 831 -18.17 -37.54 12.72
C ALA A 831 -16.89 -37.99 11.98
N GLU A 832 -16.60 -39.29 11.95
CA GLU A 832 -15.42 -39.86 11.29
C GLU A 832 -15.45 -39.64 9.77
N ALA A 833 -16.62 -39.86 9.14
CA ALA A 833 -16.80 -39.70 7.70
C ALA A 833 -16.56 -38.27 7.23
N HIS A 834 -16.71 -37.28 8.11
CA HIS A 834 -16.57 -35.86 7.83
C HIS A 834 -15.32 -35.23 8.49
N GLY A 835 -14.34 -36.06 8.85
CA GLY A 835 -12.99 -35.60 9.21
C GLY A 835 -12.80 -35.18 10.66
N PHE A 836 -13.50 -35.82 11.61
CA PHE A 836 -13.10 -35.78 13.01
C PHE A 836 -11.89 -36.69 13.25
N VAL A 837 -10.89 -36.17 13.94
CA VAL A 837 -9.66 -36.90 14.29
C VAL A 837 -9.67 -37.15 15.80
N GLU A 838 -9.94 -38.40 16.18
CA GLU A 838 -10.05 -38.82 17.57
C GLU A 838 -8.68 -39.08 18.20
N ASN A 839 -7.72 -39.56 17.40
CA ASN A 839 -6.37 -39.84 17.89
C ASN A 839 -5.56 -38.56 18.08
N SER A 840 -4.74 -38.54 19.14
CA SER A 840 -3.73 -37.50 19.36
C SER A 840 -2.48 -37.70 18.49
N TYR A 841 -1.62 -36.68 18.40
CA TYR A 841 -0.35 -36.82 17.69
C TYR A 841 0.56 -37.89 18.31
N ARG A 842 0.48 -38.08 19.63
CA ARG A 842 1.25 -39.09 20.37
C ARG A 842 0.77 -40.51 20.13
N ALA A 843 -0.55 -40.72 20.13
CA ALA A 843 -1.18 -42.00 19.83
C ALA A 843 -0.93 -42.43 18.37
N GLY A 844 -0.88 -41.44 17.48
CA GLY A 844 -0.59 -41.61 16.06
C GLY A 844 -1.85 -41.70 15.21
N LEU A 845 -1.86 -40.97 14.10
CA LEU A 845 -3.03 -40.84 13.24
C LEU A 845 -3.21 -42.09 12.35
N THR A 846 -4.46 -42.55 12.22
CA THR A 846 -4.82 -43.55 11.22
C THR A 846 -4.67 -42.99 9.80
N PRO A 847 -4.60 -43.85 8.75
CA PRO A 847 -4.49 -43.36 7.37
C PRO A 847 -5.64 -42.43 6.93
N ARG A 848 -6.84 -42.61 7.50
CA ARG A 848 -8.03 -41.80 7.20
C ARG A 848 -7.89 -40.41 7.84
N GLU A 849 -7.58 -40.39 9.13
CA GLU A 849 -7.34 -39.15 9.89
C GLU A 849 -6.17 -38.34 9.35
N PHE A 850 -5.05 -39.00 9.03
CA PHE A 850 -3.89 -38.33 8.42
C PHE A 850 -4.27 -37.60 7.13
N PHE A 851 -5.12 -38.23 6.29
CA PHE A 851 -5.56 -37.62 5.05
C PHE A 851 -6.51 -36.45 5.29
N PHE A 852 -7.44 -36.56 6.25
CA PHE A 852 -8.31 -35.44 6.65
C PHE A 852 -7.53 -34.28 7.26
N HIS A 853 -6.55 -34.56 8.12
CA HIS A 853 -5.67 -33.56 8.69
C HIS A 853 -4.86 -32.84 7.60
N ALA A 854 -4.38 -33.57 6.59
CA ALA A 854 -3.72 -32.96 5.43
C ALA A 854 -4.67 -32.06 4.60
N MET A 855 -5.97 -32.34 4.57
CA MET A 855 -6.95 -31.44 3.94
C MET A 855 -7.11 -30.14 4.72
N GLY A 856 -7.25 -30.22 6.05
CA GLY A 856 -7.33 -29.05 6.93
C GLY A 856 -6.07 -28.19 6.86
N GLY A 857 -4.89 -28.82 6.91
CA GLY A 857 -3.60 -28.12 6.81
C GLY A 857 -3.41 -27.35 5.50
N ARG A 858 -4.01 -27.80 4.38
CA ARG A 858 -3.96 -27.08 3.11
C ARG A 858 -4.74 -25.76 3.15
N GLU A 859 -5.79 -25.66 3.95
CA GLU A 859 -6.51 -24.40 4.10
C GLU A 859 -5.60 -23.31 4.69
N GLY A 860 -4.90 -23.61 5.78
CA GLY A 860 -3.98 -22.66 6.42
C GLY A 860 -2.89 -22.15 5.47
N LEU A 861 -2.28 -23.04 4.68
CA LEU A 861 -1.26 -22.66 3.69
C LEU A 861 -1.82 -21.76 2.58
N VAL A 862 -3.02 -22.06 2.07
CA VAL A 862 -3.64 -21.30 0.98
C VAL A 862 -4.16 -19.95 1.47
N ASP A 863 -4.81 -19.91 2.63
CA ASP A 863 -5.42 -18.70 3.17
C ASP A 863 -4.34 -17.67 3.54
N THR A 864 -3.25 -18.10 4.16
CA THR A 864 -2.09 -17.26 4.46
C THR A 864 -1.50 -16.63 3.20
N ALA A 865 -1.37 -17.41 2.12
CA ALA A 865 -0.85 -16.91 0.85
C ALA A 865 -1.82 -15.93 0.14
N VAL A 866 -3.13 -16.20 0.16
CA VAL A 866 -4.13 -15.39 -0.53
C VAL A 866 -4.40 -14.07 0.21
N ARG A 867 -4.51 -14.09 1.55
CA ARG A 867 -4.82 -12.89 2.36
C ARG A 867 -3.79 -11.79 2.19
N THR A 868 -2.51 -12.15 2.04
CA THR A 868 -1.40 -11.22 1.84
C THR A 868 -1.64 -10.27 0.65
N SER A 869 -2.21 -10.76 -0.45
CA SER A 869 -2.47 -9.95 -1.64
C SER A 869 -3.55 -8.89 -1.43
N LYS A 870 -4.64 -9.24 -0.73
CA LYS A 870 -5.76 -8.33 -0.43
C LYS A 870 -5.34 -7.30 0.61
N SER A 871 -4.71 -7.74 1.69
CA SER A 871 -4.22 -6.88 2.77
C SER A 871 -3.22 -5.84 2.25
N GLY A 872 -2.19 -6.28 1.52
CA GLY A 872 -1.19 -5.35 0.98
C GLY A 872 -1.75 -4.36 -0.05
N TYR A 873 -2.76 -4.76 -0.84
CA TYR A 873 -3.43 -3.84 -1.77
C TYR A 873 -4.29 -2.81 -1.04
N LEU A 874 -5.07 -3.23 -0.04
CA LEU A 874 -5.86 -2.33 0.80
C LEU A 874 -4.96 -1.34 1.53
N GLN A 875 -3.92 -1.83 2.19
CA GLN A 875 -2.93 -1.01 2.88
C GLN A 875 -2.33 0.03 1.94
N ARG A 876 -1.93 -0.37 0.72
CA ARG A 876 -1.39 0.56 -0.28
C ARG A 876 -2.40 1.64 -0.70
N ARG A 877 -3.68 1.29 -0.85
CA ARG A 877 -4.73 2.27 -1.17
C ARG A 877 -4.89 3.29 -0.05
N LEU A 878 -4.88 2.83 1.20
CA LEU A 878 -5.00 3.69 2.37
C LEU A 878 -3.77 4.58 2.55
N ILE A 879 -2.56 4.02 2.44
CA ILE A 879 -1.30 4.81 2.52
C ILE A 879 -1.30 5.93 1.48
N ASN A 880 -1.63 5.62 0.23
CA ASN A 880 -1.66 6.63 -0.83
C ASN A 880 -2.77 7.67 -0.65
N ALA A 881 -3.83 7.37 0.10
CA ALA A 881 -4.92 8.31 0.36
C ALA A 881 -4.62 9.21 1.58
N LEU A 882 -3.84 8.72 2.54
CA LEU A 882 -3.57 9.39 3.81
C LEU A 882 -2.17 9.99 3.91
N SER A 883 -1.29 9.76 2.92
CA SER A 883 0.12 10.19 2.96
C SER A 883 0.32 11.70 3.00
N GLU A 884 -0.70 12.47 2.62
CA GLU A 884 -0.66 13.93 2.55
C GLU A 884 -1.19 14.60 3.82
N LEU A 885 -1.68 13.83 4.78
CA LEU A 885 -2.22 14.36 6.03
C LEU A 885 -1.09 14.67 7.01
N GLU A 886 -1.12 15.89 7.55
CA GLU A 886 -0.20 16.36 8.58
C GLU A 886 -0.93 17.04 9.74
N ALA A 887 -0.46 16.79 10.96
CA ALA A 887 -0.92 17.49 12.15
C ALA A 887 -0.15 18.81 12.29
N GLN A 888 -0.88 19.92 12.28
CA GLN A 888 -0.35 21.27 12.36
C GLN A 888 -0.06 21.68 13.80
N TYR A 889 0.70 22.77 13.96
CA TYR A 889 1.01 23.33 15.28
C TYR A 889 -0.22 23.78 16.10
N ASP A 890 -1.35 24.01 15.44
CA ASP A 890 -2.62 24.37 16.09
C ASP A 890 -3.47 23.15 16.48
N GLY A 891 -2.96 21.92 16.29
CA GLY A 891 -3.65 20.67 16.61
C GLY A 891 -4.58 20.16 15.51
N SER A 892 -4.81 20.94 14.44
CA SER A 892 -5.65 20.52 13.32
C SER A 892 -4.92 19.58 12.36
N VAL A 893 -5.64 18.64 11.75
CA VAL A 893 -5.11 17.76 10.70
C VAL A 893 -5.53 18.33 9.35
N ARG A 894 -4.54 18.63 8.51
CA ARG A 894 -4.75 19.22 7.18
C ARG A 894 -4.09 18.37 6.10
N ASP A 895 -4.65 18.42 4.91
CA ASP A 895 -3.96 17.93 3.73
C ASP A 895 -2.95 18.98 3.19
N THR A 896 -2.20 18.61 2.15
CA THR A 896 -1.21 19.50 1.51
C THR A 896 -1.84 20.71 0.81
N SER A 897 -3.15 20.71 0.55
CA SER A 897 -3.89 21.85 0.00
C SER A 897 -4.31 22.87 1.08
N GLY A 898 -4.13 22.51 2.36
CA GLY A 898 -4.56 23.31 3.50
C GLY A 898 -6.02 23.08 3.92
N THR A 899 -6.69 22.08 3.34
CA THR A 899 -8.06 21.70 3.70
C THR A 899 -8.03 21.00 5.05
N ILE A 900 -8.86 21.46 5.98
CA ILE A 900 -8.99 20.89 7.32
C ILE A 900 -9.80 19.59 7.23
N VAL A 901 -9.17 18.48 7.60
CA VAL A 901 -9.79 17.15 7.65
C VAL A 901 -10.30 16.86 9.07
N GLN A 902 -9.51 17.24 10.08
CA GLN A 902 -9.93 17.22 11.49
C GLN A 902 -9.56 18.54 12.16
N PHE A 903 -10.49 19.11 12.93
CA PHE A 903 -10.22 20.33 13.69
C PHE A 903 -9.25 20.10 14.84
N GLU A 904 -9.26 18.88 15.39
CA GLU A 904 -8.41 18.43 16.47
C GLU A 904 -7.99 16.99 16.19
N PHE A 905 -6.69 16.72 16.24
CA PHE A 905 -6.13 15.39 15.98
C PHE A 905 -6.73 14.37 16.94
N GLY A 906 -7.36 13.32 16.42
CA GLY A 906 -7.90 12.25 17.27
C GLY A 906 -9.04 12.67 18.20
N GLU A 907 -9.67 13.82 17.96
CA GLU A 907 -10.72 14.44 18.80
C GLU A 907 -10.25 14.99 20.15
N ASP A 908 -9.10 14.53 20.67
CA ASP A 908 -8.57 14.90 21.99
C ASP A 908 -7.13 15.47 21.95
N GLY A 909 -6.51 15.49 20.76
CA GLY A 909 -5.13 15.94 20.55
C GLY A 909 -4.06 14.94 21.01
N THR A 910 -4.44 13.72 21.42
CA THR A 910 -3.51 12.78 22.06
C THR A 910 -3.00 11.72 21.10
N SER A 911 -1.70 11.47 21.13
CA SER A 911 -1.09 10.39 20.35
C SER A 911 -1.36 9.04 21.02
N PRO A 912 -1.78 8.00 20.28
CA PRO A 912 -1.98 6.66 20.85
C PRO A 912 -0.70 6.09 21.46
N VAL A 913 0.48 6.56 21.05
CA VAL A 913 1.78 6.14 21.63
C VAL A 913 1.95 6.61 23.09
N LYS A 914 1.24 7.66 23.51
CA LYS A 914 1.43 8.30 24.82
C LYS A 914 0.37 7.90 25.85
N VAL A 915 -0.66 7.18 25.44
CA VAL A 915 -1.82 6.85 26.28
C VAL A 915 -1.77 5.37 26.63
N SER A 916 -1.99 5.05 27.90
CA SER A 916 -2.44 3.72 28.32
C SER A 916 -3.92 3.59 27.94
N SER A 917 -4.24 2.67 27.04
CA SER A 917 -5.63 2.35 26.74
C SER A 917 -6.18 1.48 27.86
N ASP A 918 -7.19 1.97 28.56
CA ASP A 918 -8.22 1.11 29.14
C ASP A 918 -9.53 1.40 28.39
N ASP A 919 -10.42 0.40 28.28
CA ASP A 919 -11.61 0.42 27.41
C ASP A 919 -12.59 1.57 27.73
N GLU A 920 -12.46 2.20 28.91
CA GLU A 920 -13.40 3.22 29.41
C GLU A 920 -12.87 4.66 29.45
N THR A 921 -11.55 4.92 29.43
CA THR A 921 -11.00 6.30 29.56
C THR A 921 -9.73 6.59 28.73
N PRO A 922 -9.67 7.74 28.01
CA PRO A 922 -8.47 8.17 27.24
C PRO A 922 -7.27 8.61 28.08
N ILE A 923 -7.46 8.78 29.38
CA ILE A 923 -6.42 9.13 30.35
C ILE A 923 -6.69 8.24 31.55
N ASP A 924 -5.67 7.53 32.02
CA ASP A 924 -5.72 6.76 33.26
C ASP A 924 -5.78 7.72 34.46
N VAL A 925 -6.99 8.25 34.70
CA VAL A 925 -7.26 9.22 35.77
C VAL A 925 -7.03 8.56 37.13
N GLU A 926 -7.28 7.26 37.26
CA GLU A 926 -7.09 6.52 38.50
C GLU A 926 -5.62 6.47 38.89
N ASN A 927 -4.73 6.04 37.99
CA ASN A 927 -3.29 5.99 38.26
C ASN A 927 -2.69 7.39 38.47
N ILE A 928 -3.12 8.40 37.69
CA ILE A 928 -2.70 9.79 37.92
C ILE A 928 -3.17 10.29 39.30
N ALA A 929 -4.42 10.00 39.67
CA ALA A 929 -4.95 10.38 40.97
C ALA A 929 -4.20 9.67 42.10
N ASP A 930 -3.94 8.37 41.97
CA ASP A 930 -3.20 7.61 42.96
C ASP A 930 -1.77 8.10 43.12
N ARG A 931 -1.07 8.42 42.04
CA ARG A 931 0.27 9.05 42.10
C ARG A 931 0.24 10.41 42.79
N ILE A 932 -0.75 11.25 42.49
CA ILE A 932 -0.91 12.55 43.14
C ILE A 932 -1.18 12.36 44.63
N LEU A 933 -2.11 11.47 44.99
CA LEU A 933 -2.46 11.17 46.38
C LEU A 933 -1.23 10.66 47.16
N THR A 934 -0.45 9.75 46.57
CA THR A 934 0.77 9.22 47.19
C THR A 934 1.87 10.28 47.30
N SER A 935 1.95 11.23 46.36
CA SER A 935 2.93 12.34 46.43
C SER A 935 2.57 13.46 47.42
N GLU A 936 1.26 13.68 47.65
CA GLU A 936 0.76 14.76 48.50
C GLU A 936 0.67 14.38 49.99
N PHE A 937 0.53 13.09 50.30
CA PHE A 937 0.38 12.61 51.68
C PHE A 937 1.62 11.86 52.17
N SER A 938 2.19 12.30 53.29
CA SER A 938 3.39 11.71 53.90
C SER A 938 3.15 10.43 54.73
N SER A 939 1.88 10.05 54.92
CA SER A 939 1.49 8.83 55.66
C SER A 939 0.13 8.31 55.20
N ASP A 940 -0.06 6.98 55.27
CA ASP A 940 -1.32 6.33 54.88
C ASP A 940 -2.51 6.78 55.74
N GLU A 941 -2.28 7.11 57.02
CA GLU A 941 -3.32 7.68 57.90
C GLU A 941 -3.82 9.05 57.41
N GLU A 942 -2.97 9.88 56.79
CA GLU A 942 -3.37 11.16 56.21
C GLU A 942 -4.15 10.99 54.90
N LYS A 943 -3.71 10.04 54.06
CA LYS A 943 -4.39 9.65 52.81
C LYS A 943 -5.78 9.09 53.10
N GLU A 944 -5.91 8.15 54.04
CA GLU A 944 -7.20 7.58 54.45
C GLU A 944 -8.14 8.64 55.05
N ARG A 945 -7.60 9.58 55.85
CA ARG A 945 -8.40 10.67 56.42
C ARG A 945 -8.93 11.63 55.35
N PHE A 946 -8.16 11.89 54.29
CA PHE A 946 -8.58 12.69 53.15
C PHE A 946 -9.65 11.97 52.31
N LEU A 947 -9.44 10.69 51.99
CA LEU A 947 -10.39 9.87 51.22
C LEU A 947 -11.71 9.62 51.99
N GLY A 948 -11.65 9.60 53.33
CA GLY A 948 -12.81 9.40 54.21
C GLY A 948 -13.71 10.63 54.41
N GLU A 949 -13.30 11.84 54.00
CA GLU A 949 -14.14 13.06 54.12
C GLU A 949 -15.21 13.13 53.02
N ARG A 950 -16.32 12.40 53.19
CA ARG A 950 -17.55 12.70 52.44
C ARG A 950 -18.17 14.00 52.95
N ALA A 951 -18.06 15.07 52.18
CA ALA A 951 -18.82 16.28 52.43
C ALA A 951 -20.33 15.96 52.43
N PRO A 952 -21.11 16.44 53.43
CA PRO A 952 -22.54 16.19 53.47
C PRO A 952 -23.21 16.84 52.24
N PRO A 953 -24.27 16.23 51.68
CA PRO A 953 -24.94 16.78 50.52
C PRO A 953 -25.55 18.13 50.89
N THR A 954 -24.99 19.21 50.33
CA THR A 954 -25.58 20.55 50.40
C THR A 954 -26.79 20.58 49.49
N ASN A 955 -27.93 20.20 50.06
CA ASN A 955 -29.22 20.33 49.42
C ASN A 955 -29.76 21.75 49.72
N LEU A 956 -29.87 22.60 48.71
CA LEU A 956 -30.72 23.81 48.72
C LEU A 956 -30.93 24.34 47.30
N SER A 957 -31.81 23.64 46.56
CA SER A 957 -32.75 24.12 45.52
C SER A 957 -32.89 22.98 44.50
N GLU A 958 -34.04 22.33 44.29
CA GLU A 958 -35.36 22.90 44.13
C GLU A 958 -36.45 21.89 44.51
N HIS A 959 -37.40 22.37 45.29
CA HIS A 959 -38.78 21.92 45.18
C HIS A 959 -39.33 22.41 43.83
N ALA A 960 -39.44 21.51 42.87
CA ALA A 960 -40.53 21.54 41.90
C ALA A 960 -41.21 20.17 41.97
N GLU A 961 -42.39 20.13 42.58
CA GLU A 961 -43.23 18.94 42.59
C GLU A 961 -43.45 18.44 41.16
N PRO A 962 -43.63 17.12 41.02
CA PRO A 962 -44.92 16.70 40.50
C PRO A 962 -45.55 15.62 41.37
N ARG A 963 -46.78 15.94 41.78
CA ARG A 963 -47.92 15.04 42.02
C ARG A 963 -47.65 13.53 41.95
N VAL A 964 -47.96 12.91 43.09
CA VAL A 964 -48.44 11.53 43.24
C VAL A 964 -49.55 11.24 42.23
N ASP A 965 -49.40 10.18 41.43
CA ASP A 965 -50.48 9.21 41.29
C ASP A 965 -49.93 7.81 41.01
N ALA A 966 -50.35 6.88 41.87
CA ALA A 966 -50.02 5.48 41.83
C ALA A 966 -50.81 4.78 40.72
N ARG A 967 -50.17 3.82 40.02
CA ARG A 967 -50.75 2.50 39.70
C ARG A 967 -49.78 1.62 38.91
N ALA A 968 -49.62 0.42 39.46
CA ALA A 968 -49.64 -0.89 38.80
C ALA A 968 -48.72 -1.11 37.58
N GLY A 969 -47.86 -2.12 37.72
CA GLY A 969 -47.02 -2.62 36.65
C GLY A 969 -47.78 -3.22 35.48
N VAL A 970 -47.07 -3.33 34.36
CA VAL A 970 -47.35 -4.20 33.23
C VAL A 970 -45.98 -4.57 32.64
N GLU A 971 -45.69 -5.86 32.59
CA GLU A 971 -44.74 -6.48 31.67
C GLU A 971 -45.16 -6.20 30.23
N SER A 972 -44.23 -5.88 29.34
CA SER A 972 -44.35 -6.32 27.94
C SER A 972 -42.99 -6.29 27.25
N ASP A 973 -42.72 -7.41 26.60
CA ASP A 973 -41.71 -7.64 25.57
C ASP A 973 -41.61 -6.51 24.53
N ASP A 974 -40.37 -6.26 24.08
CA ASP A 974 -39.97 -6.24 22.66
C ASP A 974 -38.44 -6.42 22.55
#